data_AF-A0A6N2BI19-F1
#
_entry.id   AF-A0A6N2BI19-F1
#
_cell.length_a   1.000
_cell.length_b   1.000
_cell.length_c   1.000
_cell.angle_alpha   90.00
_cell.angle_beta   90.00
_cell.angle_gamma   90.00
#
_symmetry.space_group_name_H-M   'P 1'
#
loop_
_entity.id
_entity.type
_entity.pdbx_description
1 polymer ?
#
loop_
_entity_poly.entity_id
_entity_poly.type
_entity_poly.pdbx_seq_one_letter_code
_entity_poly.pdbx_strand_id
1 'polypeptide(L)'
;MTTLPILFPSLSPSNSITSRSPFPFLHIQTLRYCSVKSIQKNPFTSTSRIFYKFPSSIFPAESQDEDEEDDEDDDDDDDEAAEEYDEVYAEVSDGDEDSEDELESSVTDEMLNIEESRRQRVEKLRNEVREFGDGIIDVNELASIYSFRIDKFQRLSIQAFLRGSSVVVSAPTSSGKTLIAEAAAVATVARGRRLFYTTPLKALSNQKFREFCETFGESNVGLLTGDSAVNRDAQILIMTTEILRNMLYQSVGIASSDGGLLHVDVIVLDEVHYLSDISRGTVWEEIVIYCPKEVQLICLSATVANPDELAGWIGQIHGRTELVTSSKRPVPLTWHFSTKTALLPLLDDKGTSMNRKLSLNYLQYDESGSELYREEGSKRRKSRRRENDVRPLSKNDISNIRRSQVPQIIDTLWHLKARDMLPAVWFIFSRKGCDAAVQYLEDCRLLDECEMSEVELALKRFRIQYPDAVRVSAVKGLRRGVAAHHAGCLPLWKSFIEELFQRGLVKVVFATETLAAGINMPARTAVISSLSKRGDIGRIQLSSNELFQMAGRAGRRGIDEKGHVVLVQTPYEGPEEGCKVLFSGLQPLVSQFTASYGMVLNLVAGAKVTRRSTGLDEIKVTRSGRTLEEARKLIEQSFGNYVGSNVMLAAKEELARIEKEIETLTSEISEEAIAKKSQKLLTQSAYQEIAELEEELRAEKRLRTELRRKMELERVSSLKPLLKEIGDGHLPFMSLHYTNSDGVQHLVAAVYLGKVDTLNTEKLKSMVWDNEAFALKTAVENFELGDNGGEDVKPSYHVALGSDNSWYLFTEKWIRTVYRTGFPNAALTLADALPREIMAELLDKAEMQWQKLAVSELGGLWCMEGSLETWSWSLNVPVLSSLSEDDEVLQLSQAYNDAVECYKSQRNKVSRCKKRIARTEGFKQYQKIIDSAKFTEEKIRRLNVRSKRLIDRIEQIEPTGWKEFLQVSNVIHESRALDINTHVIFPLGETAAAIRGENELWLAMVLRNKLLLNLKPAQLAAVLGSLVSEGIRLRPWKNNSFVYEPSTTVLNIIDLLEEQKSSLLELQEKHGVNIPCCLDSQFTGMVEAWASGLTWKEIMMDCAMDEGDLARLLRRTIDLLAQVPKLPDIDPLLQINAKSASNVMDRPPISELAG
;
A
#
# COMPACT_ATOMS: atom_id res chain seq x y z
N MET A 1 -12.54 45.40 -33.17
CA MET A 1 -12.23 46.43 -34.17
C MET A 1 -10.84 46.97 -33.83
N THR A 2 -9.88 47.14 -34.73
CA THR A 2 -9.94 47.08 -36.21
C THR A 2 -8.55 46.82 -36.81
N THR A 3 -8.44 45.85 -37.74
CA THR A 3 -7.67 45.91 -39.03
C THR A 3 -6.27 46.55 -39.05
N LEU A 4 -5.15 45.89 -39.39
CA LEU A 4 -4.71 45.28 -40.68
C LEU A 4 -3.22 44.83 -40.56
N PRO A 5 -2.54 44.20 -41.55
CA PRO A 5 -3.00 43.56 -42.79
C PRO A 5 -2.51 42.10 -43.00
N ILE A 6 -3.05 41.46 -44.06
CA ILE A 6 -2.61 40.19 -44.68
C ILE A 6 -1.84 40.53 -45.97
N LEU A 7 -0.91 39.69 -46.46
CA LEU A 7 -0.63 39.60 -47.91
C LEU A 7 0.05 38.29 -48.38
N PHE A 8 -0.64 37.61 -49.30
CA PHE A 8 -0.22 36.64 -50.33
C PHE A 8 -1.08 36.97 -51.58
N PRO A 9 -0.84 36.50 -52.83
CA PRO A 9 0.08 35.44 -53.26
C PRO A 9 0.92 35.75 -54.55
N SER A 10 1.66 34.74 -55.02
CA SER A 10 1.92 34.36 -56.43
C SER A 10 2.44 35.38 -57.48
N LEU A 11 3.48 34.96 -58.22
CA LEU A 11 3.40 34.78 -59.68
C LEU A 11 4.54 33.89 -60.24
N SER A 12 4.20 33.07 -61.24
CA SER A 12 5.12 32.32 -62.12
C SER A 12 4.54 32.44 -63.55
N PRO A 13 5.31 32.27 -64.66
CA PRO A 13 5.73 30.92 -65.07
C PRO A 13 7.01 30.80 -65.97
N SER A 14 7.42 29.56 -66.24
CA SER A 14 8.10 29.07 -67.48
C SER A 14 9.52 29.58 -67.83
N ASN A 15 10.40 28.85 -68.53
CA ASN A 15 10.55 27.41 -68.88
C ASN A 15 12.03 27.23 -69.34
N SER A 16 12.76 26.14 -69.13
CA SER A 16 12.55 24.80 -69.73
C SER A 16 13.76 23.86 -69.44
N ILE A 17 13.55 22.53 -69.50
CA ILE A 17 14.51 21.47 -69.95
C ILE A 17 15.82 21.27 -69.10
N THR A 18 16.27 20.08 -68.67
CA THR A 18 16.03 18.67 -69.08
C THR A 18 15.99 17.71 -67.87
N SER A 19 15.57 16.46 -68.08
CA SER A 19 15.46 15.36 -67.09
C SER A 19 16.69 14.43 -67.01
N ARG A 20 16.83 13.69 -65.90
CA ARG A 20 17.07 12.22 -65.88
C ARG A 20 17.08 11.59 -64.46
N SER A 21 16.45 10.42 -64.36
CA SER A 21 16.80 9.31 -63.45
C SER A 21 17.34 8.13 -64.31
N PRO A 22 17.79 6.98 -63.75
CA PRO A 22 16.85 5.90 -63.41
C PRO A 22 17.29 4.94 -62.26
N PHE A 23 16.54 3.83 -62.10
CA PHE A 23 16.80 2.65 -61.28
C PHE A 23 18.04 1.84 -61.72
N PRO A 24 18.36 0.74 -61.01
CA PRO A 24 18.12 -0.57 -61.64
C PRO A 24 17.37 -1.58 -60.75
N PHE A 25 16.77 -2.59 -61.40
CA PHE A 25 16.07 -3.73 -60.79
C PHE A 25 16.47 -5.00 -61.57
N LEU A 26 16.62 -6.14 -60.88
CA LEU A 26 16.60 -7.53 -61.39
C LEU A 26 17.45 -7.94 -62.62
N HIS A 27 18.21 -9.02 -62.46
CA HIS A 27 18.19 -10.08 -63.48
C HIS A 27 18.23 -11.48 -62.87
N ILE A 28 17.31 -12.34 -63.31
CA ILE A 28 17.26 -13.79 -63.05
C ILE A 28 17.88 -14.50 -64.26
N GLN A 29 18.56 -15.64 -64.05
CA GLN A 29 18.71 -16.81 -64.97
C GLN A 29 19.80 -17.79 -64.44
N THR A 30 19.79 -19.12 -64.65
CA THR A 30 18.70 -20.12 -64.81
C THR A 30 19.24 -21.56 -64.63
N LEU A 31 18.43 -22.44 -64.04
CA LEU A 31 18.25 -23.89 -64.34
C LEU A 31 19.42 -24.76 -64.89
N ARG A 32 19.79 -25.79 -64.11
CA ARG A 32 19.75 -27.20 -64.55
C ARG A 32 19.15 -28.04 -63.41
N TYR A 33 18.07 -28.81 -63.55
CA TYR A 33 17.72 -29.97 -64.41
C TYR A 33 18.21 -31.36 -63.92
N CYS A 34 17.26 -32.10 -63.34
CA CYS A 34 17.03 -33.56 -63.34
C CYS A 34 18.17 -34.58 -63.07
N SER A 35 17.93 -35.44 -62.06
CA SER A 35 17.96 -36.89 -62.26
C SER A 35 17.08 -37.62 -61.22
N VAL A 36 16.33 -38.64 -61.64
CA VAL A 36 15.52 -39.50 -60.77
C VAL A 36 15.97 -40.94 -60.92
N LYS A 37 16.28 -41.59 -59.79
CA LYS A 37 16.33 -43.06 -59.60
C LYS A 37 15.88 -43.34 -58.16
N SER A 38 14.76 -44.01 -57.88
CA SER A 38 14.41 -45.42 -58.16
C SER A 38 15.35 -46.40 -57.43
N ILE A 39 14.92 -47.41 -56.66
CA ILE A 39 13.65 -47.93 -56.11
C ILE A 39 14.04 -49.27 -55.44
N GLN A 40 13.23 -49.81 -54.50
CA GLN A 40 13.47 -51.04 -53.70
C GLN A 40 14.51 -50.92 -52.56
N LYS A 41 14.35 -51.55 -51.38
CA LYS A 41 13.32 -52.50 -50.88
C LYS A 41 12.80 -52.11 -49.48
N ASN A 42 11.50 -52.27 -49.25
CA ASN A 42 10.93 -52.52 -47.91
C ASN A 42 11.13 -54.02 -47.57
N PRO A 43 11.08 -54.42 -46.27
CA PRO A 43 9.80 -54.87 -45.69
C PRO A 43 9.47 -54.32 -44.27
N PHE A 44 8.17 -54.28 -43.96
CA PHE A 44 7.49 -54.54 -42.67
C PHE A 44 8.12 -54.00 -41.34
N THR A 45 7.60 -52.92 -40.75
CA THR A 45 6.44 -52.79 -39.81
C THR A 45 6.71 -53.13 -38.33
N SER A 46 6.69 -52.07 -37.51
CA SER A 46 5.98 -51.89 -36.21
C SER A 46 6.09 -52.87 -35.02
N THR A 47 5.81 -52.31 -33.84
CA THR A 47 5.27 -52.97 -32.61
C THR A 47 6.17 -53.93 -31.80
N SER A 48 6.96 -53.31 -30.91
CA SER A 48 6.90 -53.43 -29.43
C SER A 48 7.23 -54.74 -28.68
N ARG A 49 7.62 -54.57 -27.39
CA ARG A 49 7.81 -55.58 -26.31
C ARG A 49 9.05 -56.52 -26.49
N ILE A 50 9.80 -57.01 -25.47
CA ILE A 50 9.83 -56.81 -23.99
C ILE A 50 11.13 -57.45 -23.36
N PHE A 51 11.50 -57.12 -22.10
CA PHE A 51 12.44 -57.84 -21.17
C PHE A 51 13.97 -57.93 -21.52
N TYR A 52 14.95 -58.34 -20.64
CA TYR A 52 14.97 -59.00 -19.30
C TYR A 52 16.19 -58.65 -18.37
N LYS A 53 15.94 -58.47 -17.05
CA LYS A 53 16.62 -59.00 -15.80
C LYS A 53 18.17 -59.01 -15.49
N PHE A 54 18.49 -58.57 -14.25
CA PHE A 54 19.41 -59.17 -13.20
C PHE A 54 20.97 -59.13 -13.31
N PRO A 55 21.80 -59.44 -12.25
CA PRO A 55 21.56 -59.67 -10.78
C PRO A 55 22.60 -59.11 -9.73
N SER A 56 22.19 -59.10 -8.43
CA SER A 56 22.88 -59.45 -7.13
C SER A 56 24.33 -59.08 -6.69
N SER A 57 24.42 -58.47 -5.48
CA SER A 57 25.23 -58.81 -4.25
C SER A 57 26.78 -58.83 -4.19
N ILE A 58 27.36 -58.25 -3.11
CA ILE A 58 28.28 -58.84 -2.08
C ILE A 58 28.94 -57.77 -1.16
N PHE A 59 29.16 -58.06 0.14
CA PHE A 59 29.89 -57.25 1.16
C PHE A 59 31.34 -57.72 1.38
N PRO A 60 32.26 -56.85 1.89
CA PRO A 60 32.80 -56.92 3.28
C PRO A 60 32.88 -55.52 3.97
N ALA A 61 32.74 -55.33 5.30
CA ALA A 61 33.59 -55.70 6.46
C ALA A 61 34.97 -54.97 6.50
N GLU A 62 35.59 -54.53 7.62
CA GLU A 62 35.21 -54.34 9.05
C GLU A 62 36.40 -53.64 9.79
N SER A 63 36.17 -52.74 10.76
CA SER A 63 37.05 -52.31 11.89
C SER A 63 36.46 -51.03 12.54
N GLN A 64 35.98 -50.99 13.80
CA GLN A 64 36.64 -51.19 15.10
C GLN A 64 37.78 -50.21 15.42
N ASP A 65 37.94 -49.60 16.60
CA ASP A 65 37.10 -49.19 17.77
C ASP A 65 37.85 -47.92 18.35
N GLU A 66 37.48 -47.09 19.33
CA GLU A 66 36.91 -47.20 20.70
C GLU A 66 36.35 -45.79 21.09
N ASP A 67 35.25 -45.72 21.87
CA ASP A 67 35.02 -45.05 23.19
C ASP A 67 35.72 -43.68 23.51
N GLU A 68 35.28 -42.71 24.33
CA GLU A 68 34.31 -42.46 25.46
C GLU A 68 34.06 -40.89 25.46
N GLU A 69 33.12 -40.14 26.05
CA GLU A 69 32.08 -40.20 27.13
C GLU A 69 30.85 -39.28 26.75
N ASP A 70 29.59 -39.71 26.97
CA ASP A 70 28.34 -39.07 27.53
C ASP A 70 27.89 -37.59 27.23
N ASP A 71 26.62 -37.14 27.31
CA ASP A 71 25.35 -37.62 27.94
C ASP A 71 24.05 -37.25 27.15
N GLU A 72 23.04 -38.11 27.28
CA GLU A 72 21.55 -38.04 27.17
C GLU A 72 20.77 -36.85 26.53
N ASP A 73 19.86 -37.18 25.60
CA ASP A 73 18.61 -36.46 25.25
C ASP A 73 17.60 -37.51 24.69
N ASP A 74 16.66 -37.99 25.52
CA ASP A 74 15.58 -38.97 25.21
C ASP A 74 14.19 -38.30 25.37
N ASP A 75 13.07 -38.77 24.81
CA ASP A 75 12.76 -39.29 23.47
C ASP A 75 11.19 -39.35 23.36
N ASP A 76 10.62 -39.53 22.15
CA ASP A 76 9.36 -40.28 21.90
C ASP A 76 8.89 -40.09 20.43
N ASP A 77 8.78 -41.21 19.71
CA ASP A 77 8.50 -41.33 18.28
C ASP A 77 7.02 -41.15 17.86
N ASP A 78 6.79 -40.89 16.55
CA ASP A 78 6.25 -41.89 15.62
C ASP A 78 6.00 -41.28 14.21
N ASP A 79 6.72 -41.77 13.18
CA ASP A 79 6.55 -41.32 11.78
C ASP A 79 6.88 -42.44 10.76
N GLU A 80 6.03 -43.48 10.66
CA GLU A 80 6.13 -44.45 9.54
C GLU A 80 4.79 -45.10 9.12
N ALA A 81 4.45 -45.02 7.83
CA ALA A 81 3.56 -45.94 7.12
C ALA A 81 3.69 -45.75 5.59
N ALA A 82 3.83 -46.83 4.83
CA ALA A 82 4.18 -46.80 3.40
C ALA A 82 2.99 -46.92 2.43
N GLU A 83 3.29 -46.85 1.13
CA GLU A 83 2.35 -47.04 0.02
C GLU A 83 1.88 -48.50 -0.13
N GLU A 84 0.63 -48.72 -0.53
CA GLU A 84 0.21 -49.96 -1.18
C GLU A 84 -0.82 -49.65 -2.28
N TYR A 85 -0.62 -50.23 -3.46
CA TYR A 85 -1.55 -50.22 -4.60
C TYR A 85 -1.98 -51.66 -4.85
N ASP A 86 -3.26 -51.89 -5.18
CA ASP A 86 -3.68 -53.18 -5.73
C ASP A 86 -4.73 -53.01 -6.84
N GLU A 87 -4.64 -53.84 -7.89
CA GLU A 87 -5.54 -53.82 -9.05
C GLU A 87 -6.60 -54.93 -8.92
N VAL A 88 -7.86 -54.62 -9.23
CA VAL A 88 -8.88 -55.66 -9.47
C VAL A 88 -9.57 -55.41 -10.80
N TYR A 89 -9.33 -56.32 -11.75
CA TYR A 89 -10.00 -56.36 -13.04
C TYR A 89 -11.43 -56.91 -12.88
N ALA A 90 -12.34 -56.43 -13.73
CA ALA A 90 -13.60 -57.11 -14.03
C ALA A 90 -13.67 -57.35 -15.56
N GLU A 91 -14.03 -58.55 -15.97
CA GLU A 91 -14.03 -58.96 -17.38
C GLU A 91 -15.30 -58.54 -18.14
N VAL A 92 -15.22 -58.61 -19.47
CA VAL A 92 -16.17 -58.05 -20.45
C VAL A 92 -17.29 -59.06 -20.79
N SER A 93 -18.44 -58.54 -21.22
CA SER A 93 -19.36 -59.27 -22.11
C SER A 93 -19.75 -58.35 -23.27
N ASP A 94 -19.68 -58.85 -24.51
CA ASP A 94 -19.88 -58.08 -25.74
C ASP A 94 -21.35 -57.70 -25.99
N GLY A 95 -21.58 -56.71 -26.87
CA GLY A 95 -22.92 -56.23 -27.24
C GLY A 95 -22.97 -55.14 -28.32
N ASP A 96 -22.70 -55.55 -29.56
CA ASP A 96 -23.07 -54.91 -30.84
C ASP A 96 -22.41 -53.58 -31.30
N GLU A 97 -22.35 -53.42 -32.63
CA GLU A 97 -21.76 -52.34 -33.41
C GLU A 97 -22.87 -51.43 -33.98
N ASP A 98 -22.67 -50.09 -34.09
CA ASP A 98 -22.81 -49.36 -35.38
C ASP A 98 -22.56 -47.83 -35.29
N SER A 99 -22.22 -47.26 -36.46
CA SER A 99 -22.23 -45.81 -36.83
C SER A 99 -21.38 -44.78 -36.04
N GLU A 100 -20.37 -44.23 -36.73
CA GLU A 100 -19.87 -42.86 -36.53
C GLU A 100 -20.87 -41.83 -37.13
N ASP A 101 -20.61 -40.52 -36.94
CA ASP A 101 -21.34 -39.34 -37.49
C ASP A 101 -22.51 -38.68 -36.70
N GLU A 102 -22.39 -38.46 -35.37
CA GLU A 102 -23.12 -37.34 -34.71
C GLU A 102 -22.45 -36.86 -33.39
N LEU A 103 -21.38 -36.03 -33.48
CA LEU A 103 -20.56 -35.68 -32.29
C LEU A 103 -19.98 -34.25 -32.25
N GLU A 104 -20.76 -33.24 -32.67
CA GLU A 104 -20.44 -31.80 -32.46
C GLU A 104 -21.54 -31.01 -31.70
N SER A 105 -22.52 -31.69 -31.11
CA SER A 105 -23.68 -31.10 -30.41
C SER A 105 -23.78 -31.42 -28.91
N SER A 106 -23.15 -32.50 -28.43
CA SER A 106 -23.35 -33.05 -27.07
C SER A 106 -22.72 -32.22 -25.95
N VAL A 107 -21.60 -31.53 -26.22
CA VAL A 107 -20.82 -30.80 -25.21
C VAL A 107 -21.62 -29.65 -24.55
N THR A 108 -22.62 -29.10 -25.24
CA THR A 108 -23.52 -28.08 -24.68
C THR A 108 -24.64 -28.65 -23.79
N ASP A 109 -25.08 -29.88 -24.01
CA ASP A 109 -26.18 -30.50 -23.23
C ASP A 109 -25.71 -31.08 -21.90
N GLU A 110 -24.45 -31.55 -21.79
CA GLU A 110 -23.90 -32.07 -20.54
C GLU A 110 -23.78 -30.98 -19.45
N MET A 111 -23.44 -29.74 -19.81
CA MET A 111 -23.38 -28.65 -18.84
C MET A 111 -24.76 -28.29 -18.28
N LEU A 112 -25.78 -28.22 -19.14
CA LEU A 112 -27.15 -27.89 -18.75
C LEU A 112 -27.76 -28.95 -17.81
N ASN A 113 -27.50 -30.24 -18.07
CA ASN A 113 -27.95 -31.34 -17.21
C ASN A 113 -27.36 -31.30 -15.79
N ILE A 114 -26.12 -30.83 -15.63
CA ILE A 114 -25.46 -30.76 -14.32
C ILE A 114 -26.11 -29.70 -13.42
N GLU A 115 -26.47 -28.54 -13.99
CA GLU A 115 -26.98 -27.39 -13.26
C GLU A 115 -28.39 -27.64 -12.72
N GLU A 116 -29.29 -28.21 -13.53
CA GLU A 116 -30.64 -28.55 -13.09
C GLU A 116 -30.62 -29.58 -11.91
N SER A 117 -29.60 -30.45 -11.88
CA SER A 117 -29.42 -31.43 -10.80
C SER A 117 -29.13 -30.81 -9.42
N ARG A 118 -28.54 -29.61 -9.32
CA ARG A 118 -28.22 -29.00 -8.00
C ARG A 118 -29.47 -28.55 -7.28
N ARG A 119 -30.33 -27.80 -7.97
CA ARG A 119 -31.60 -27.29 -7.41
C ARG A 119 -32.51 -28.43 -6.98
N GLN A 120 -32.54 -29.53 -7.75
CA GLN A 120 -33.25 -30.76 -7.40
C GLN A 120 -32.71 -31.41 -6.11
N ARG A 121 -31.38 -31.48 -5.92
CA ARG A 121 -30.77 -32.00 -4.67
C ARG A 121 -31.09 -31.15 -3.45
N VAL A 122 -31.08 -29.82 -3.58
CA VAL A 122 -31.42 -28.90 -2.48
C VAL A 122 -32.88 -29.08 -2.07
N GLU A 123 -33.82 -29.15 -3.03
CA GLU A 123 -35.23 -29.37 -2.71
C GLU A 123 -35.50 -30.79 -2.19
N LYS A 124 -34.72 -31.80 -2.60
CA LYS A 124 -34.76 -33.15 -2.01
C LYS A 124 -34.40 -33.11 -0.51
N LEU A 125 -33.24 -32.54 -0.16
CA LEU A 125 -32.80 -32.42 1.24
C LEU A 125 -33.80 -31.60 2.08
N ARG A 126 -34.38 -30.53 1.51
CA ARG A 126 -35.42 -29.72 2.15
C ARG A 126 -36.69 -30.53 2.48
N ASN A 127 -37.08 -31.47 1.63
CA ASN A 127 -38.20 -32.37 1.91
C ASN A 127 -37.83 -33.43 2.95
N GLU A 128 -36.62 -33.96 2.92
CA GLU A 128 -36.12 -34.92 3.92
C GLU A 128 -36.02 -34.29 5.32
N VAL A 129 -35.51 -33.07 5.44
CA VAL A 129 -35.51 -32.29 6.70
C VAL A 129 -36.93 -31.99 7.18
N ARG A 130 -37.89 -31.78 6.28
CA ARG A 130 -39.30 -31.57 6.64
C ARG A 130 -39.99 -32.84 7.15
N GLU A 131 -39.54 -34.03 6.75
CA GLU A 131 -40.10 -35.32 7.15
C GLU A 131 -39.40 -35.90 8.41
N PHE A 132 -38.07 -35.77 8.51
CA PHE A 132 -37.24 -36.40 9.55
C PHE A 132 -36.64 -35.41 10.57
N GLY A 133 -36.69 -34.11 10.30
CA GLY A 133 -36.25 -33.02 11.20
C GLY A 133 -34.79 -32.59 11.03
N ASP A 134 -34.45 -31.43 11.61
CA ASP A 134 -33.16 -30.72 11.46
C ASP A 134 -31.90 -31.53 11.79
N GLY A 135 -32.04 -32.61 12.56
CA GLY A 135 -30.95 -33.47 13.03
C GLY A 135 -30.38 -34.43 11.99
N ILE A 136 -31.00 -34.52 10.79
CA ILE A 136 -30.49 -35.31 9.67
C ILE A 136 -29.27 -34.65 9.02
N ILE A 137 -29.26 -33.30 8.94
CA ILE A 137 -28.29 -32.50 8.18
C ILE A 137 -26.85 -32.69 8.72
N ASP A 138 -26.08 -33.54 8.04
CA ASP A 138 -24.67 -33.80 8.32
C ASP A 138 -23.74 -33.23 7.22
N VAL A 139 -22.42 -33.39 7.40
CA VAL A 139 -21.43 -32.86 6.45
C VAL A 139 -21.33 -33.69 5.17
N ASN A 140 -21.78 -34.95 5.19
CA ASN A 140 -21.79 -35.85 4.03
C ASN A 140 -23.03 -35.61 3.14
N GLU A 141 -24.19 -35.37 3.74
CA GLU A 141 -25.40 -34.93 3.04
C GLU A 141 -25.17 -33.62 2.31
N LEU A 142 -24.64 -32.60 2.99
CA LEU A 142 -24.25 -31.34 2.36
C LEU A 142 -23.16 -31.53 1.29
N ALA A 143 -22.26 -32.51 1.44
CA ALA A 143 -21.28 -32.83 0.39
C ALA A 143 -21.91 -33.48 -0.85
N SER A 144 -22.97 -34.29 -0.70
CA SER A 144 -23.64 -35.00 -1.81
C SER A 144 -24.30 -34.08 -2.86
N ILE A 145 -24.56 -32.83 -2.47
CA ILE A 145 -25.12 -31.78 -3.32
C ILE A 145 -24.10 -31.34 -4.39
N TYR A 146 -22.81 -31.42 -4.07
CA TYR A 146 -21.73 -31.01 -4.96
C TYR A 146 -21.21 -32.20 -5.79
N SER A 147 -20.88 -31.94 -7.05
CA SER A 147 -20.30 -32.91 -7.99
C SER A 147 -18.80 -33.19 -7.75
N PHE A 148 -18.21 -32.64 -6.69
CA PHE A 148 -16.78 -32.70 -6.39
C PHE A 148 -16.52 -32.90 -4.89
N ARG A 149 -15.36 -33.49 -4.55
CA ARG A 149 -14.98 -33.72 -3.15
C ARG A 149 -14.66 -32.40 -2.43
N ILE A 150 -15.21 -32.24 -1.23
CA ILE A 150 -14.97 -31.10 -0.33
C ILE A 150 -13.59 -31.22 0.36
N ASP A 151 -12.84 -30.12 0.37
CA ASP A 151 -11.49 -30.00 0.97
C ASP A 151 -11.53 -30.13 2.51
N LYS A 152 -10.43 -30.56 3.15
CA LYS A 152 -10.36 -30.77 4.62
C LYS A 152 -10.78 -29.53 5.41
N PHE A 153 -10.32 -28.34 5.02
CA PHE A 153 -10.66 -27.10 5.73
C PHE A 153 -12.15 -26.75 5.58
N GLN A 154 -12.72 -26.88 4.37
CA GLN A 154 -14.15 -26.68 4.12
C GLN A 154 -15.01 -27.63 4.97
N ARG A 155 -14.64 -28.93 5.04
CA ARG A 155 -15.31 -29.93 5.89
C ARG A 155 -15.30 -29.53 7.36
N LEU A 156 -14.16 -29.06 7.88
CA LEU A 156 -14.03 -28.60 9.26
C LEU A 156 -14.88 -27.35 9.53
N SER A 157 -14.89 -26.36 8.63
CA SER A 157 -15.74 -25.17 8.76
C SER A 157 -17.23 -25.51 8.75
N ILE A 158 -17.68 -26.40 7.86
CA ILE A 158 -19.09 -26.85 7.84
C ILE A 158 -19.44 -27.63 9.11
N GLN A 159 -18.51 -28.45 9.64
CA GLN A 159 -18.75 -29.17 10.90
C GLN A 159 -18.82 -28.23 12.12
N ALA A 160 -17.96 -27.21 12.20
CA ALA A 160 -18.02 -26.18 13.24
C ALA A 160 -19.34 -25.39 13.16
N PHE A 161 -19.78 -25.05 11.94
CA PHE A 161 -21.07 -24.43 11.69
C PHE A 161 -22.24 -25.32 12.15
N LEU A 162 -22.29 -26.60 11.77
CA LEU A 162 -23.38 -27.50 12.16
C LEU A 162 -23.47 -27.75 13.68
N ARG A 163 -22.36 -27.58 14.42
CA ARG A 163 -22.33 -27.58 15.90
C ARG A 163 -22.88 -26.30 16.55
N GLY A 164 -23.32 -25.30 15.77
CA GLY A 164 -23.80 -24.01 16.28
C GLY A 164 -22.70 -23.06 16.76
N SER A 165 -21.45 -23.24 16.31
CA SER A 165 -20.35 -22.29 16.60
C SER A 165 -20.16 -21.33 15.44
N SER A 166 -19.93 -20.05 15.71
CA SER A 166 -19.49 -19.09 14.69
C SER A 166 -18.13 -19.52 14.12
N VAL A 167 -17.82 -19.19 12.86
CA VAL A 167 -16.63 -19.71 12.16
C VAL A 167 -15.85 -18.60 11.48
N VAL A 168 -14.55 -18.53 11.74
CA VAL A 168 -13.61 -17.68 10.99
C VAL A 168 -12.78 -18.55 10.05
N VAL A 169 -12.76 -18.21 8.76
CA VAL A 169 -12.06 -18.96 7.70
C VAL A 169 -10.98 -18.11 7.06
N SER A 170 -9.72 -18.42 7.30
CA SER A 170 -8.55 -17.74 6.71
C SER A 170 -7.90 -18.65 5.66
N ALA A 171 -8.12 -18.36 4.38
CA ALA A 171 -7.59 -19.16 3.26
C ALA A 171 -7.33 -18.31 2.00
N PRO A 172 -6.39 -18.70 1.10
CA PRO A 172 -6.04 -17.91 -0.07
C PRO A 172 -7.22 -17.65 -1.00
N THR A 173 -7.16 -16.54 -1.74
CA THR A 173 -8.05 -16.29 -2.88
C THR A 173 -8.01 -17.45 -3.89
N SER A 174 -9.18 -17.76 -4.45
CA SER A 174 -9.42 -18.93 -5.31
C SER A 174 -9.33 -20.30 -4.62
N SER A 175 -9.29 -20.37 -3.27
CA SER A 175 -9.36 -21.65 -2.53
C SER A 175 -10.77 -22.25 -2.41
N GLY A 176 -11.82 -21.56 -2.86
CA GLY A 176 -13.21 -22.05 -2.77
C GLY A 176 -13.87 -21.81 -1.42
N LYS A 177 -13.62 -20.65 -0.77
CA LYS A 177 -14.23 -20.27 0.51
C LYS A 177 -15.76 -20.20 0.44
N THR A 178 -16.31 -19.72 -0.67
CA THR A 178 -17.75 -19.56 -0.93
C THR A 178 -18.56 -20.83 -0.64
N LEU A 179 -18.00 -22.00 -0.93
CA LEU A 179 -18.63 -23.31 -0.69
C LEU A 179 -19.13 -23.49 0.75
N ILE A 180 -18.42 -22.89 1.73
CA ILE A 180 -18.77 -22.96 3.15
C ILE A 180 -20.05 -22.16 3.43
N ALA A 181 -20.20 -21.01 2.77
CA ALA A 181 -21.40 -20.17 2.84
C ALA A 181 -22.56 -20.74 1.99
N GLU A 182 -22.28 -21.37 0.85
CA GLU A 182 -23.28 -22.10 0.05
C GLU A 182 -23.86 -23.28 0.84
N ALA A 183 -23.00 -24.10 1.47
CA ALA A 183 -23.42 -25.23 2.31
C ALA A 183 -24.20 -24.75 3.56
N ALA A 184 -23.78 -23.65 4.19
CA ALA A 184 -24.53 -23.03 5.28
C ALA A 184 -25.89 -22.49 4.81
N ALA A 185 -25.98 -21.91 3.61
CA ALA A 185 -27.24 -21.45 3.03
C ALA A 185 -28.20 -22.61 2.74
N VAL A 186 -27.72 -23.73 2.19
CA VAL A 186 -28.53 -24.95 2.05
C VAL A 186 -29.06 -25.41 3.42
N ALA A 187 -28.19 -25.59 4.40
CA ALA A 187 -28.60 -26.04 5.73
C ALA A 187 -29.62 -25.10 6.39
N THR A 188 -29.46 -23.78 6.21
CA THR A 188 -30.36 -22.77 6.79
C THR A 188 -31.72 -22.75 6.08
N VAL A 189 -31.75 -22.85 4.75
CA VAL A 189 -32.99 -22.93 3.95
C VAL A 189 -33.73 -24.25 4.20
N ALA A 190 -33.01 -25.37 4.36
CA ALA A 190 -33.60 -26.67 4.68
C ALA A 190 -34.30 -26.66 6.06
N ARG A 191 -33.70 -26.02 7.06
CA ARG A 191 -34.30 -25.72 8.39
C ARG A 191 -35.43 -24.69 8.35
N GLY A 192 -35.80 -24.16 7.18
CA GLY A 192 -36.83 -23.12 7.02
C GLY A 192 -36.46 -21.74 7.55
N ARG A 193 -35.18 -21.48 7.85
CA ARG A 193 -34.68 -20.24 8.45
C ARG A 193 -34.18 -19.24 7.40
N ARG A 194 -33.80 -18.03 7.83
CA ARG A 194 -33.23 -17.00 6.95
C ARG A 194 -31.71 -16.87 7.13
N LEU A 195 -31.00 -16.67 6.01
CA LEU A 195 -29.57 -16.36 5.95
C LEU A 195 -29.35 -15.02 5.26
N PHE A 196 -28.53 -14.15 5.84
CA PHE A 196 -28.05 -12.95 5.15
C PHE A 196 -26.62 -13.17 4.64
N TYR A 197 -26.36 -12.85 3.37
CA TYR A 197 -25.02 -12.93 2.77
C TYR A 197 -24.53 -11.51 2.48
N THR A 198 -23.49 -11.07 3.18
CA THR A 198 -22.94 -9.72 3.02
C THR A 198 -21.66 -9.71 2.21
N THR A 199 -21.51 -8.64 1.42
CA THR A 199 -20.34 -8.43 0.54
C THR A 199 -19.85 -6.99 0.65
N PRO A 200 -18.54 -6.73 0.49
CA PRO A 200 -18.03 -5.36 0.45
C PRO A 200 -18.33 -4.65 -0.88
N LEU A 201 -18.61 -5.34 -1.98
CA LEU A 201 -18.75 -4.70 -3.30
C LEU A 201 -20.10 -5.00 -3.94
N LYS A 202 -20.84 -3.95 -4.35
CA LYS A 202 -22.12 -4.06 -5.10
C LYS A 202 -22.03 -5.03 -6.29
N ALA A 203 -20.91 -5.01 -7.02
CA ALA A 203 -20.67 -5.93 -8.13
C ALA A 203 -20.61 -7.41 -7.68
N LEU A 204 -19.99 -7.68 -6.53
CA LEU A 204 -19.96 -9.02 -5.92
C LEU A 204 -21.34 -9.40 -5.37
N SER A 205 -22.12 -8.47 -4.81
CA SER A 205 -23.51 -8.68 -4.42
C SER A 205 -24.36 -9.14 -5.62
N ASN A 206 -24.26 -8.43 -6.75
CA ASN A 206 -25.02 -8.73 -7.96
C ASN A 206 -24.54 -10.05 -8.63
N GLN A 207 -23.25 -10.36 -8.54
CA GLN A 207 -22.70 -11.64 -9.01
C GLN A 207 -23.23 -12.81 -8.17
N LYS A 208 -23.12 -12.71 -6.84
CA LYS A 208 -23.64 -13.71 -5.89
C LYS A 208 -25.15 -13.90 -6.00
N PHE A 209 -25.90 -12.83 -6.29
CA PHE A 209 -27.34 -12.92 -6.51
C PHE A 209 -27.70 -13.87 -7.67
N ARG A 210 -26.95 -13.84 -8.78
CA ARG A 210 -27.17 -14.76 -9.92
C ARG A 210 -26.86 -16.21 -9.54
N GLU A 211 -25.65 -16.45 -9.02
CA GLU A 211 -25.17 -17.78 -8.58
C GLU A 211 -26.11 -18.44 -7.54
N PHE A 212 -26.71 -17.64 -6.66
CA PHE A 212 -27.69 -18.11 -5.67
C PHE A 212 -29.09 -18.28 -6.27
N CYS A 213 -29.55 -17.41 -7.19
CA CYS A 213 -30.82 -17.61 -7.91
C CYS A 213 -30.81 -18.88 -8.76
N GLU A 214 -29.68 -19.22 -9.39
CA GLU A 214 -29.46 -20.48 -10.10
C GLU A 214 -29.59 -21.68 -9.15
N THR A 215 -28.94 -21.62 -7.98
CA THR A 215 -28.89 -22.72 -7.00
C THR A 215 -30.20 -22.92 -6.22
N PHE A 216 -30.84 -21.84 -5.77
CA PHE A 216 -31.97 -21.85 -4.83
C PHE A 216 -33.31 -21.42 -5.46
N GLY A 217 -33.31 -20.85 -6.65
CA GLY A 217 -34.48 -20.27 -7.33
C GLY A 217 -34.79 -18.83 -6.88
N GLU A 218 -35.17 -17.99 -7.85
CA GLU A 218 -35.45 -16.55 -7.69
C GLU A 218 -36.42 -16.20 -6.54
N SER A 219 -37.40 -17.07 -6.26
CA SER A 219 -38.37 -16.90 -5.17
C SER A 219 -37.74 -16.90 -3.77
N ASN A 220 -36.63 -17.62 -3.60
CA ASN A 220 -36.00 -17.87 -2.31
C ASN A 220 -34.84 -16.90 -2.02
N VAL A 221 -34.45 -16.08 -3.01
CA VAL A 221 -33.27 -15.22 -2.98
C VAL A 221 -33.67 -13.76 -3.22
N GLY A 222 -33.11 -12.84 -2.44
CA GLY A 222 -33.29 -11.40 -2.58
C GLY A 222 -31.96 -10.65 -2.63
N LEU A 223 -32.04 -9.39 -3.07
CA LEU A 223 -30.91 -8.48 -3.21
C LEU A 223 -31.25 -7.13 -2.57
N LEU A 224 -30.44 -6.67 -1.62
CA LEU A 224 -30.50 -5.31 -1.08
C LEU A 224 -29.14 -4.61 -1.22
N THR A 225 -29.00 -3.75 -2.20
CA THR A 225 -27.87 -2.80 -2.29
C THR A 225 -28.35 -1.39 -1.88
N GLY A 226 -27.50 -0.38 -2.02
CA GLY A 226 -27.94 1.02 -1.92
C GLY A 226 -28.91 1.43 -3.03
N ASP A 227 -28.90 0.70 -4.15
CA ASP A 227 -29.40 1.17 -5.45
C ASP A 227 -30.61 0.35 -5.91
N SER A 228 -30.61 -0.95 -5.58
CA SER A 228 -31.62 -1.95 -5.94
C SER A 228 -32.12 -2.70 -4.72
N ALA A 229 -33.41 -3.03 -4.72
CA ALA A 229 -34.06 -3.82 -3.67
C ALA A 229 -35.05 -4.83 -4.29
N VAL A 230 -34.62 -6.09 -4.41
CA VAL A 230 -35.36 -7.21 -5.01
C VAL A 230 -35.70 -8.23 -3.93
N ASN A 231 -36.94 -8.73 -3.91
CA ASN A 231 -37.43 -9.82 -3.04
C ASN A 231 -36.96 -9.73 -1.56
N ARG A 232 -37.42 -8.69 -0.84
CA ARG A 232 -36.94 -8.39 0.53
C ARG A 232 -37.22 -9.47 1.56
N ASP A 233 -38.30 -10.23 1.34
CA ASP A 233 -38.84 -11.21 2.26
C ASP A 233 -38.31 -12.63 1.99
N ALA A 234 -37.36 -12.75 1.06
CA ALA A 234 -36.62 -13.96 0.73
C ALA A 234 -35.99 -14.66 1.95
N GLN A 235 -35.80 -15.99 1.84
CA GLN A 235 -35.07 -16.77 2.85
C GLN A 235 -33.56 -16.43 2.82
N ILE A 236 -32.97 -16.29 1.63
CA ILE A 236 -31.59 -15.82 1.47
C ILE A 236 -31.63 -14.36 1.01
N LEU A 237 -30.95 -13.47 1.74
CA LEU A 237 -30.90 -12.04 1.40
C LEU A 237 -29.45 -11.58 1.21
N ILE A 238 -29.08 -11.29 -0.03
CA ILE A 238 -27.74 -10.85 -0.41
C ILE A 238 -27.67 -9.33 -0.35
N MET A 239 -26.66 -8.77 0.32
CA MET A 239 -26.58 -7.33 0.54
C MET A 239 -25.15 -6.78 0.65
N THR A 240 -25.02 -5.45 0.66
CA THR A 240 -23.75 -4.81 1.09
C THR A 240 -23.69 -4.66 2.61
N THR A 241 -22.49 -4.57 3.15
CA THR A 241 -22.26 -4.41 4.59
C THR A 241 -22.95 -3.18 5.17
N GLU A 242 -22.98 -2.04 4.44
CA GLU A 242 -23.70 -0.85 4.88
C GLU A 242 -25.20 -1.10 5.06
N ILE A 243 -25.82 -1.94 4.23
CA ILE A 243 -27.25 -2.26 4.38
C ILE A 243 -27.48 -3.05 5.66
N LEU A 244 -26.67 -4.07 5.95
CA LEU A 244 -26.77 -4.82 7.21
C LEU A 244 -26.57 -3.92 8.43
N ARG A 245 -25.52 -3.11 8.44
CA ARG A 245 -25.24 -2.10 9.49
C ARG A 245 -26.46 -1.21 9.75
N ASN A 246 -27.08 -0.71 8.68
CA ASN A 246 -28.25 0.17 8.78
C ASN A 246 -29.53 -0.57 9.23
N MET A 247 -29.65 -1.88 9.01
CA MET A 247 -30.72 -2.71 9.58
C MET A 247 -30.50 -2.96 11.08
N LEU A 248 -29.25 -3.25 11.49
CA LEU A 248 -28.86 -3.43 12.90
C LEU A 248 -29.13 -2.16 13.73
N TYR A 249 -28.78 -0.97 13.23
CA TYR A 249 -29.14 0.30 13.87
C TYR A 249 -30.66 0.46 14.09
N GLN A 250 -31.49 -0.06 13.19
CA GLN A 250 -32.95 0.03 13.31
C GLN A 250 -33.52 -0.99 14.31
N SER A 251 -33.01 -2.23 14.35
CA SER A 251 -33.47 -3.23 15.32
C SER A 251 -33.02 -2.92 16.76
N VAL A 252 -31.77 -2.46 16.94
CA VAL A 252 -31.19 -2.17 18.26
C VAL A 252 -31.96 -1.08 19.04
N GLY A 253 -32.66 -0.19 18.34
CA GLY A 253 -33.51 0.86 18.92
C GLY A 253 -35.00 0.54 19.02
N ILE A 254 -35.44 -0.70 18.75
CA ILE A 254 -36.85 -1.09 18.69
C ILE A 254 -37.09 -2.38 19.49
N ALA A 255 -37.47 -2.22 20.76
CA ALA A 255 -37.85 -3.31 21.67
C ALA A 255 -39.29 -3.84 21.41
N SER A 256 -39.73 -3.89 20.15
CA SER A 256 -41.06 -4.36 19.74
C SER A 256 -40.98 -5.15 18.43
N SER A 257 -41.76 -6.22 18.34
CA SER A 257 -41.56 -7.37 17.44
C SER A 257 -41.93 -7.16 15.97
N ASP A 258 -41.44 -6.07 15.35
CA ASP A 258 -41.72 -5.68 13.96
C ASP A 258 -40.44 -5.23 13.20
N GLY A 259 -39.26 -5.57 13.74
CA GLY A 259 -37.96 -5.30 13.12
C GLY A 259 -37.53 -6.45 12.18
N GLY A 260 -37.19 -6.13 10.93
CA GLY A 260 -36.90 -7.09 9.85
C GLY A 260 -35.66 -8.01 10.00
N LEU A 261 -35.09 -8.12 11.20
CA LEU A 261 -34.09 -9.12 11.60
C LEU A 261 -34.71 -10.33 12.32
N LEU A 262 -36.02 -10.33 12.55
CA LEU A 262 -36.76 -11.51 13.04
C LEU A 262 -36.52 -12.73 12.11
N HIS A 263 -36.20 -13.87 12.73
CA HIS A 263 -35.95 -15.17 12.09
C HIS A 263 -34.71 -15.24 11.15
N VAL A 264 -33.71 -14.38 11.36
CA VAL A 264 -32.37 -14.56 10.80
C VAL A 264 -31.53 -15.41 11.75
N ASP A 265 -31.08 -16.57 11.28
CA ASP A 265 -30.29 -17.52 12.09
C ASP A 265 -28.79 -17.43 11.76
N VAL A 266 -28.43 -17.00 10.55
CA VAL A 266 -27.04 -17.00 10.05
C VAL A 266 -26.72 -15.73 9.26
N ILE A 267 -25.54 -15.15 9.51
CA ILE A 267 -24.98 -14.07 8.71
C ILE A 267 -23.60 -14.49 8.17
N VAL A 268 -23.45 -14.45 6.85
CA VAL A 268 -22.17 -14.61 6.16
C VAL A 268 -21.55 -13.22 5.96
N LEU A 269 -20.32 -13.08 6.45
CA LEU A 269 -19.44 -11.94 6.27
C LEU A 269 -18.36 -12.35 5.26
N ASP A 270 -18.44 -11.91 4.01
CA ASP A 270 -17.51 -12.30 2.93
C ASP A 270 -16.38 -11.26 2.72
N GLU A 271 -15.17 -11.74 2.49
CA GLU A 271 -13.93 -10.95 2.38
C GLU A 271 -13.66 -10.01 3.59
N VAL A 272 -13.83 -10.51 4.82
CA VAL A 272 -13.72 -9.77 6.11
C VAL A 272 -12.41 -9.02 6.33
N HIS A 273 -11.33 -9.36 5.62
CA HIS A 273 -10.09 -8.58 5.63
C HIS A 273 -10.24 -7.12 5.17
N TYR A 274 -11.38 -6.76 4.56
CA TYR A 274 -11.80 -5.35 4.38
C TYR A 274 -12.03 -4.57 5.70
N LEU A 275 -11.99 -5.21 6.88
CA LEU A 275 -11.93 -4.54 8.18
C LEU A 275 -10.75 -3.55 8.28
N SER A 276 -9.66 -3.80 7.54
CA SER A 276 -8.49 -2.90 7.48
C SER A 276 -8.55 -1.84 6.37
N ASP A 277 -9.69 -1.67 5.69
CA ASP A 277 -9.90 -0.56 4.74
C ASP A 277 -10.17 0.74 5.49
N ILE A 278 -9.34 1.77 5.26
CA ILE A 278 -9.39 3.07 5.95
C ILE A 278 -10.76 3.76 5.80
N SER A 279 -11.47 3.52 4.69
CA SER A 279 -12.75 4.17 4.40
C SER A 279 -13.99 3.40 4.87
N ARG A 280 -13.87 2.08 5.10
CA ARG A 280 -15.02 1.19 5.30
C ARG A 280 -14.84 0.13 6.40
N GLY A 281 -13.67 0.07 7.05
CA GLY A 281 -13.36 -0.88 8.11
C GLY A 281 -14.31 -0.81 9.31
N THR A 282 -14.66 0.41 9.74
CA THR A 282 -15.63 0.68 10.82
C THR A 282 -16.96 -0.05 10.62
N VAL A 283 -17.43 -0.19 9.37
CA VAL A 283 -18.70 -0.88 9.06
C VAL A 283 -18.64 -2.37 9.45
N TRP A 284 -17.50 -3.03 9.28
CA TRP A 284 -17.33 -4.43 9.70
C TRP A 284 -17.32 -4.58 11.21
N GLU A 285 -16.64 -3.68 11.92
CA GLU A 285 -16.59 -3.69 13.38
C GLU A 285 -17.96 -3.41 14.00
N GLU A 286 -18.69 -2.41 13.49
CA GLU A 286 -20.07 -2.12 13.89
C GLU A 286 -21.01 -3.32 13.68
N ILE A 287 -20.90 -4.04 12.55
CA ILE A 287 -21.74 -5.23 12.30
C ILE A 287 -21.52 -6.29 13.38
N VAL A 288 -20.27 -6.59 13.74
CA VAL A 288 -19.96 -7.62 14.75
C VAL A 288 -20.39 -7.17 16.16
N ILE A 289 -20.20 -5.89 16.50
CA ILE A 289 -20.55 -5.33 17.82
C ILE A 289 -22.06 -5.23 18.03
N TYR A 290 -22.84 -4.97 16.97
CA TYR A 290 -24.30 -4.81 17.05
C TYR A 290 -25.10 -6.07 16.71
N CYS A 291 -24.47 -7.15 16.26
CA CYS A 291 -25.17 -8.40 15.93
C CYS A 291 -25.76 -9.07 17.20
N PRO A 292 -27.02 -9.55 17.18
CA PRO A 292 -27.60 -10.28 18.31
C PRO A 292 -26.87 -11.62 18.51
N LYS A 293 -26.55 -11.97 19.76
CA LYS A 293 -25.70 -13.14 20.11
C LYS A 293 -26.29 -14.48 19.70
N GLU A 294 -27.59 -14.50 19.40
CA GLU A 294 -28.36 -15.64 18.92
C GLU A 294 -28.08 -15.98 17.45
N VAL A 295 -27.48 -15.07 16.68
CA VAL A 295 -27.21 -15.21 15.24
C VAL A 295 -25.83 -15.80 15.01
N GLN A 296 -25.70 -16.80 14.13
CA GLN A 296 -24.43 -17.45 13.86
C GLN A 296 -23.63 -16.71 12.78
N LEU A 297 -22.36 -16.39 13.06
CA LEU A 297 -21.49 -15.65 12.13
C LEU A 297 -20.57 -16.60 11.34
N ILE A 298 -20.48 -16.40 10.03
CA ILE A 298 -19.52 -17.10 9.15
C ILE A 298 -18.65 -16.04 8.45
N CYS A 299 -17.41 -15.89 8.92
CA CYS A 299 -16.45 -14.90 8.45
C CYS A 299 -15.47 -15.52 7.45
N LEU A 300 -15.59 -15.18 6.17
CA LEU A 300 -14.66 -15.62 5.11
C LEU A 300 -13.60 -14.54 4.87
N SER A 301 -12.32 -14.91 4.94
CA SER A 301 -11.20 -13.97 4.80
C SER A 301 -10.11 -14.49 3.86
N ALA A 302 -9.31 -13.61 3.30
CA ALA A 302 -8.03 -13.98 2.70
C ALA A 302 -7.04 -14.43 3.80
N THR A 303 -5.87 -14.93 3.41
CA THR A 303 -4.80 -15.19 4.38
C THR A 303 -4.30 -13.88 4.99
N VAL A 304 -4.46 -13.75 6.30
CA VAL A 304 -4.00 -12.63 7.13
C VAL A 304 -3.05 -13.16 8.21
N ALA A 305 -2.24 -12.30 8.84
CA ALA A 305 -1.24 -12.74 9.82
C ALA A 305 -1.80 -13.09 11.23
N ASN A 306 -2.95 -12.51 11.61
CA ASN A 306 -3.57 -12.62 12.94
C ASN A 306 -5.06 -13.07 12.89
N PRO A 307 -5.41 -14.17 12.19
CA PRO A 307 -6.80 -14.64 12.10
C PRO A 307 -7.34 -15.18 13.43
N ASP A 308 -6.43 -15.54 14.34
CA ASP A 308 -6.64 -15.93 15.73
C ASP A 308 -7.05 -14.75 16.62
N GLU A 309 -6.45 -13.56 16.45
CA GLU A 309 -6.93 -12.35 17.12
C GLU A 309 -8.36 -12.01 16.67
N LEU A 310 -8.66 -12.10 15.37
CA LEU A 310 -10.00 -11.89 14.82
C LEU A 310 -11.02 -12.89 15.40
N ALA A 311 -10.67 -14.17 15.47
CA ALA A 311 -11.53 -15.21 16.02
C ALA A 311 -11.74 -15.06 17.55
N GLY A 312 -10.70 -14.68 18.29
CA GLY A 312 -10.79 -14.42 19.73
C GLY A 312 -11.64 -13.20 20.07
N TRP A 313 -11.54 -12.12 19.29
CA TRP A 313 -12.37 -10.91 19.43
C TRP A 313 -13.86 -11.21 19.21
N ILE A 314 -14.20 -11.87 18.10
CA ILE A 314 -15.59 -12.33 17.85
C ILE A 314 -16.01 -13.31 18.94
N GLY A 315 -15.11 -14.18 19.40
CA GLY A 315 -15.28 -15.08 20.54
C GLY A 315 -15.74 -14.40 21.83
N GLN A 316 -15.09 -13.29 22.18
CA GLN A 316 -15.37 -12.51 23.39
C GLN A 316 -16.70 -11.74 23.31
N ILE A 317 -17.04 -11.20 22.14
CA ILE A 317 -18.24 -10.37 21.95
C ILE A 317 -19.46 -11.24 21.68
N HIS A 318 -19.36 -12.14 20.71
CA HIS A 318 -20.49 -12.85 20.14
C HIS A 318 -20.69 -14.27 20.70
N GLY A 319 -19.68 -14.81 21.38
CA GLY A 319 -19.68 -16.19 21.89
C GLY A 319 -18.90 -17.15 21.00
N ARG A 320 -19.04 -18.46 21.27
CA ARG A 320 -18.16 -19.53 20.75
C ARG A 320 -17.89 -19.40 19.25
N THR A 321 -16.65 -19.09 18.92
CA THR A 321 -16.15 -18.91 17.56
C THR A 321 -14.96 -19.84 17.33
N GLU A 322 -15.00 -20.65 16.27
CA GLU A 322 -13.93 -21.59 15.89
C GLU A 322 -13.15 -21.06 14.68
N LEU A 323 -11.82 -21.08 14.77
CA LEU A 323 -10.93 -20.69 13.68
C LEU A 323 -10.58 -21.89 12.79
N VAL A 324 -10.69 -21.71 11.47
CA VAL A 324 -10.18 -22.65 10.47
C VAL A 324 -9.22 -21.92 9.52
N THR A 325 -7.95 -22.31 9.54
CA THR A 325 -6.92 -21.81 8.63
C THR A 325 -6.60 -22.82 7.53
N SER A 326 -6.15 -22.33 6.37
CA SER A 326 -5.51 -23.16 5.34
C SER A 326 -4.49 -22.34 4.58
N SER A 327 -3.25 -22.81 4.50
CA SER A 327 -2.21 -22.24 3.63
C SER A 327 -2.22 -22.85 2.22
N LYS A 328 -2.85 -24.01 2.02
CA LYS A 328 -2.82 -24.75 0.75
C LYS A 328 -3.81 -24.13 -0.25
N ARG A 329 -3.27 -23.61 -1.35
CA ARG A 329 -4.04 -23.17 -2.53
C ARG A 329 -4.29 -24.35 -3.47
N PRO A 330 -5.51 -24.53 -4.04
CA PRO A 330 -5.82 -25.65 -4.95
C PRO A 330 -4.97 -25.67 -6.23
N VAL A 331 -4.68 -24.49 -6.79
CA VAL A 331 -3.76 -24.33 -7.91
C VAL A 331 -2.50 -23.62 -7.40
N PRO A 332 -1.30 -24.24 -7.43
CA PRO A 332 -0.06 -23.62 -6.99
C PRO A 332 0.33 -22.44 -7.88
N LEU A 333 1.01 -21.43 -7.31
CA LEU A 333 1.52 -20.27 -8.03
C LEU A 333 2.99 -20.49 -8.42
N THR A 334 3.34 -20.12 -9.64
CA THR A 334 4.71 -20.07 -10.17
C THR A 334 5.07 -18.62 -10.45
N TRP A 335 6.18 -18.15 -9.87
CA TRP A 335 6.61 -16.76 -9.97
C TRP A 335 7.66 -16.59 -11.06
N HIS A 336 7.43 -15.62 -11.95
CA HIS A 336 8.31 -15.28 -13.07
C HIS A 336 8.61 -13.78 -13.05
N PHE A 337 9.71 -13.41 -13.69
CA PHE A 337 10.16 -12.04 -13.89
C PHE A 337 10.41 -11.81 -15.38
N SER A 338 9.81 -10.75 -15.94
CA SER A 338 9.95 -10.39 -17.36
C SER A 338 10.96 -9.27 -17.53
N THR A 339 12.03 -9.57 -18.27
CA THR A 339 12.90 -8.58 -18.90
C THR A 339 12.53 -8.41 -20.37
N LYS A 340 13.17 -7.45 -21.04
CA LYS A 340 13.08 -7.19 -22.48
C LYS A 340 13.39 -8.41 -23.36
N THR A 341 14.29 -9.29 -22.92
CA THR A 341 14.79 -10.43 -23.71
C THR A 341 14.26 -11.78 -23.27
N ALA A 342 13.73 -11.91 -22.04
CA ALA A 342 13.31 -13.19 -21.51
C ALA A 342 12.24 -13.08 -20.41
N LEU A 343 11.47 -14.16 -20.27
CA LEU A 343 10.64 -14.44 -19.09
C LEU A 343 11.32 -15.56 -18.29
N LEU A 344 11.81 -15.27 -17.09
CA LEU A 344 12.59 -16.19 -16.25
C LEU A 344 11.87 -16.51 -14.94
N PRO A 345 12.04 -17.69 -14.32
CA PRO A 345 11.54 -17.94 -12.97
C PRO A 345 12.15 -16.93 -11.99
N LEU A 346 11.32 -16.31 -11.13
CA LEU A 346 11.77 -15.35 -10.12
C LEU A 346 12.57 -16.01 -9.00
N LEU A 347 12.13 -17.21 -8.61
CA LEU A 347 12.67 -17.99 -7.50
C LEU A 347 13.56 -19.15 -7.98
N ASP A 348 14.36 -19.68 -7.07
CA ASP A 348 15.03 -20.98 -7.22
C ASP A 348 14.03 -22.15 -7.25
N ASP A 349 14.52 -23.33 -7.62
CA ASP A 349 13.71 -24.55 -7.74
C ASP A 349 13.12 -25.04 -6.40
N LYS A 350 13.50 -24.43 -5.27
CA LYS A 350 12.96 -24.69 -3.92
C LYS A 350 11.93 -23.65 -3.48
N GLY A 351 11.76 -22.54 -4.21
CA GLY A 351 10.93 -21.41 -3.82
C GLY A 351 11.52 -20.57 -2.66
N THR A 352 12.77 -20.81 -2.27
CA THR A 352 13.37 -20.26 -1.03
C THR A 352 14.16 -18.96 -1.22
N SER A 353 14.70 -18.73 -2.41
CA SER A 353 15.53 -17.55 -2.70
C SER A 353 15.38 -17.11 -4.16
N MET A 354 15.93 -15.95 -4.52
CA MET A 354 15.91 -15.45 -5.90
C MET A 354 16.72 -16.35 -6.83
N ASN A 355 16.19 -16.59 -8.04
CA ASN A 355 16.92 -17.21 -9.13
C ASN A 355 18.21 -16.44 -9.46
N ARG A 356 19.37 -17.10 -9.36
CA ARG A 356 20.69 -16.49 -9.62
C ARG A 356 20.83 -15.86 -11.02
N LYS A 357 20.07 -16.35 -12.01
CA LYS A 357 20.07 -15.80 -13.39
C LYS A 357 19.50 -14.37 -13.48
N LEU A 358 18.73 -13.94 -12.48
CA LEU A 358 18.18 -12.59 -12.38
C LEU A 358 19.10 -11.61 -11.64
N SER A 359 20.17 -12.09 -11.02
CA SER A 359 21.10 -11.21 -10.29
C SER A 359 21.87 -10.29 -11.25
N LEU A 360 22.08 -9.04 -10.82
CA LEU A 360 22.85 -8.03 -11.58
C LEU A 360 24.24 -8.53 -12.02
N ASN A 361 24.87 -9.42 -11.26
CA ASN A 361 26.16 -10.02 -11.58
C ASN A 361 26.09 -11.00 -12.77
N TYR A 362 24.94 -11.63 -13.02
CA TYR A 362 24.75 -12.53 -14.17
C TYR A 362 24.45 -11.75 -15.45
N LEU A 363 23.62 -10.70 -15.36
CA LEU A 363 23.29 -9.81 -16.49
C LEU A 363 24.53 -9.10 -17.08
N GLN A 364 25.51 -8.78 -16.23
CA GLN A 364 26.81 -8.23 -16.68
C GLN A 364 27.58 -9.17 -17.61
N TYR A 365 27.51 -10.49 -17.42
CA TYR A 365 28.20 -11.44 -18.30
C TYR A 365 27.56 -11.49 -19.69
N ASP A 366 26.22 -11.44 -19.75
CA ASP A 366 25.46 -11.52 -21.01
C ASP A 366 25.66 -10.28 -21.88
N GLU A 367 25.59 -9.06 -21.31
CA GLU A 367 25.89 -7.81 -22.05
C GLU A 367 27.37 -7.68 -22.46
N SER A 368 28.30 -8.43 -21.83
CA SER A 368 29.75 -8.35 -22.12
C SER A 368 30.24 -9.19 -23.31
N GLY A 369 29.38 -10.03 -23.89
CA GLY A 369 29.55 -10.54 -25.26
C GLY A 369 30.75 -11.45 -25.53
N SER A 370 30.85 -12.61 -24.88
CA SER A 370 31.72 -13.72 -25.33
C SER A 370 30.92 -14.83 -26.02
N GLU A 371 31.01 -14.93 -27.34
CA GLU A 371 30.40 -16.04 -28.10
C GLU A 371 30.94 -17.41 -27.63
N LEU A 372 30.04 -18.29 -27.18
CA LEU A 372 30.39 -19.67 -26.87
C LEU A 372 30.44 -20.53 -28.15
N TYR A 373 31.53 -20.38 -28.91
CA TYR A 373 31.92 -21.42 -29.86
C TYR A 373 32.17 -22.75 -29.13
N ARG A 374 31.51 -23.82 -29.61
CA ARG A 374 31.74 -25.18 -29.11
C ARG A 374 33.12 -25.68 -29.55
N GLU A 375 34.01 -25.89 -28.59
CA GLU A 375 35.03 -26.94 -28.68
C GLU A 375 34.99 -27.83 -27.44
N GLU A 376 34.62 -29.10 -27.63
CA GLU A 376 34.76 -30.14 -26.61
C GLU A 376 36.24 -30.55 -26.52
N GLY A 377 37.04 -29.81 -25.74
CA GLY A 377 38.50 -29.96 -25.75
C GLY A 377 39.20 -29.80 -24.40
N SER A 378 39.72 -30.92 -23.87
CA SER A 378 40.77 -31.00 -22.83
C SER A 378 40.46 -30.43 -21.42
N LYS A 379 40.33 -31.35 -20.44
CA LYS A 379 40.45 -31.02 -19.01
C LYS A 379 41.92 -30.70 -18.66
N ARG A 380 42.28 -29.44 -18.34
CA ARG A 380 43.36 -29.12 -17.37
C ARG A 380 43.46 -27.65 -16.96
N ARG A 381 43.61 -27.42 -15.65
CA ARG A 381 44.19 -26.24 -14.97
C ARG A 381 43.79 -24.84 -15.51
N LYS A 382 42.74 -24.25 -14.94
CA LYS A 382 42.70 -22.80 -14.66
C LYS A 382 42.85 -22.57 -13.16
N SER A 383 43.55 -21.51 -12.79
CA SER A 383 43.90 -21.17 -11.42
C SER A 383 42.76 -20.49 -10.66
N ARG A 384 42.83 -20.50 -9.32
CA ARG A 384 42.07 -19.59 -8.45
C ARG A 384 42.43 -18.14 -8.82
N ARG A 385 41.63 -17.50 -9.69
CA ARG A 385 41.62 -16.05 -9.86
C ARG A 385 40.55 -15.50 -8.91
N ARG A 386 40.88 -14.44 -8.17
CA ARG A 386 40.08 -13.97 -7.02
C ARG A 386 38.70 -13.44 -7.46
N GLU A 387 37.67 -13.71 -6.67
CA GLU A 387 36.34 -13.10 -6.80
C GLU A 387 36.32 -11.61 -6.37
N ASN A 388 37.43 -11.11 -5.80
CA ASN A 388 37.51 -9.78 -5.17
C ASN A 388 37.81 -8.60 -6.12
N ASP A 389 37.88 -8.80 -7.44
CA ASP A 389 38.21 -7.74 -8.42
C ASP A 389 36.97 -7.11 -9.10
N VAL A 390 35.75 -7.44 -8.67
CA VAL A 390 34.54 -6.70 -9.07
C VAL A 390 34.52 -5.35 -8.36
N ARG A 391 34.77 -4.26 -9.09
CA ARG A 391 34.60 -2.90 -8.56
C ARG A 391 33.13 -2.68 -8.15
N PRO A 392 32.85 -2.07 -6.99
CA PRO A 392 31.49 -1.61 -6.68
C PRO A 392 31.00 -0.64 -7.76
N LEU A 393 29.91 -1.00 -8.43
CA LEU A 393 29.26 -0.14 -9.42
C LEU A 393 28.72 1.13 -8.75
N SER A 394 28.68 2.24 -9.48
CA SER A 394 27.95 3.41 -9.00
C SER A 394 26.44 3.14 -9.06
N LYS A 395 25.65 3.88 -8.26
CA LYS A 395 24.18 3.82 -8.34
C LYS A 395 23.66 4.12 -9.75
N ASN A 396 24.39 4.93 -10.52
CA ASN A 396 24.01 5.31 -11.87
C ASN A 396 24.17 4.14 -12.85
N ASP A 397 25.25 3.37 -12.77
CA ASP A 397 25.51 2.23 -13.66
C ASP A 397 24.43 1.16 -13.50
N ILE A 398 24.08 0.82 -12.24
CA ILE A 398 23.00 -0.10 -11.90
C ILE A 398 21.66 0.41 -12.46
N SER A 399 21.39 1.71 -12.36
CA SER A 399 20.16 2.31 -12.90
C SER A 399 20.09 2.25 -14.44
N ASN A 400 21.24 2.33 -15.13
CA ASN A 400 21.31 2.24 -16.58
C ASN A 400 21.09 0.81 -17.08
N ILE A 401 21.65 -0.20 -16.39
CA ILE A 401 21.40 -1.62 -16.68
C ILE A 401 19.92 -1.96 -16.42
N ARG A 402 19.34 -1.53 -15.28
CA ARG A 402 17.89 -1.71 -15.01
C ARG A 402 17.01 -1.06 -16.08
N ARG A 403 17.46 0.02 -16.73
CA ARG A 403 16.76 0.69 -17.85
C ARG A 403 16.92 -0.01 -19.20
N SER A 404 18.06 -0.65 -19.51
CA SER A 404 18.23 -1.39 -20.77
C SER A 404 17.30 -2.61 -20.86
N GLN A 405 17.02 -3.22 -19.70
CA GLN A 405 16.28 -4.47 -19.55
C GLN A 405 14.75 -4.33 -19.40
N VAL A 406 14.20 -3.11 -19.44
CA VAL A 406 12.73 -2.87 -19.36
C VAL A 406 12.04 -3.38 -20.64
N PRO A 407 11.12 -4.36 -20.56
CA PRO A 407 10.34 -4.82 -21.71
C PRO A 407 9.29 -3.80 -22.13
N GLN A 408 8.94 -3.82 -23.42
CA GLN A 408 7.66 -3.30 -23.88
C GLN A 408 6.54 -4.30 -23.57
N ILE A 409 5.29 -3.81 -23.54
CA ILE A 409 4.10 -4.65 -23.31
C ILE A 409 4.05 -5.81 -24.33
N ILE A 410 4.45 -5.54 -25.58
CA ILE A 410 4.45 -6.53 -26.67
C ILE A 410 5.50 -7.64 -26.48
N ASP A 411 6.66 -7.33 -25.90
CA ASP A 411 7.75 -8.30 -25.66
C ASP A 411 7.27 -9.37 -24.67
N THR A 412 6.75 -8.93 -23.51
CA THR A 412 6.18 -9.82 -22.50
C THR A 412 4.94 -10.56 -23.02
N LEU A 413 4.09 -9.91 -23.82
CA LEU A 413 2.91 -10.56 -24.40
C LEU A 413 3.29 -11.71 -25.35
N TRP A 414 4.33 -11.56 -26.18
CA TRP A 414 4.83 -12.67 -27.00
C TRP A 414 5.49 -13.76 -26.15
N HIS A 415 6.22 -13.43 -25.08
CA HIS A 415 6.73 -14.43 -24.13
C HIS A 415 5.61 -15.25 -23.47
N LEU A 416 4.45 -14.62 -23.18
CA LEU A 416 3.27 -15.31 -22.66
C LEU A 416 2.61 -16.19 -23.73
N LYS A 417 2.34 -15.65 -24.93
CA LYS A 417 1.68 -16.39 -26.02
C LYS A 417 2.53 -17.58 -26.51
N ALA A 418 3.86 -17.44 -26.55
CA ALA A 418 4.79 -18.51 -26.93
C ALA A 418 4.93 -19.63 -25.88
N ARG A 419 4.37 -19.46 -24.67
CA ARG A 419 4.38 -20.45 -23.57
C ARG A 419 2.97 -20.92 -23.17
N ASP A 420 1.97 -20.63 -24.00
CA ASP A 420 0.54 -20.84 -23.71
C ASP A 420 0.07 -20.26 -22.35
N MET A 421 0.63 -19.12 -21.94
CA MET A 421 0.32 -18.47 -20.66
C MET A 421 -0.87 -17.48 -20.75
N LEU A 422 -1.81 -17.73 -21.66
CA LEU A 422 -3.04 -16.94 -21.83
C LEU A 422 -4.28 -17.77 -21.42
N PRO A 423 -5.40 -17.15 -21.00
CA PRO A 423 -5.63 -15.71 -20.88
C PRO A 423 -4.92 -15.08 -19.67
N ALA A 424 -4.65 -13.78 -19.75
CA ALA A 424 -3.92 -13.02 -18.74
C ALA A 424 -4.67 -11.77 -18.26
N VAL A 425 -4.65 -11.54 -16.94
CA VAL A 425 -5.01 -10.25 -16.32
C VAL A 425 -3.73 -9.49 -16.03
N TRP A 426 -3.66 -8.23 -16.44
CA TRP A 426 -2.45 -7.40 -16.36
C TRP A 426 -2.72 -6.15 -15.55
N PHE A 427 -2.22 -6.13 -14.32
CA PHE A 427 -2.38 -5.03 -13.38
C PHE A 427 -1.48 -3.83 -13.73
N ILE A 428 -2.11 -2.67 -13.95
CA ILE A 428 -1.48 -1.37 -14.17
C ILE A 428 -2.18 -0.36 -13.24
N PHE A 429 -1.43 0.28 -12.33
CA PHE A 429 -1.94 1.24 -11.34
C PHE A 429 -2.29 2.62 -11.93
N SER A 430 -2.80 2.66 -13.16
CA SER A 430 -3.22 3.87 -13.87
C SER A 430 -4.29 3.54 -14.90
N ARG A 431 -5.46 4.18 -14.81
CA ARG A 431 -6.56 4.07 -15.77
C ARG A 431 -6.13 4.45 -17.19
N LYS A 432 -5.39 5.56 -17.31
CA LYS A 432 -4.77 6.03 -18.57
C LYS A 432 -3.72 5.04 -19.08
N GLY A 433 -3.02 4.35 -18.18
CA GLY A 433 -2.10 3.26 -18.53
C GLY A 433 -2.82 2.05 -19.13
N CYS A 434 -3.98 1.66 -18.56
CA CYS A 434 -4.82 0.59 -19.10
C CYS A 434 -5.36 0.94 -20.49
N ASP A 435 -5.95 2.14 -20.66
CA ASP A 435 -6.43 2.62 -21.96
C ASP A 435 -5.29 2.66 -23.01
N ALA A 436 -4.12 3.18 -22.65
CA ALA A 436 -2.97 3.28 -23.55
C ALA A 436 -2.38 1.89 -23.90
N ALA A 437 -2.44 0.91 -22.99
CA ALA A 437 -2.00 -0.46 -23.25
C ALA A 437 -2.91 -1.17 -24.26
N VAL A 438 -4.23 -0.94 -24.21
CA VAL A 438 -5.15 -1.41 -25.26
C VAL A 438 -4.83 -0.74 -26.60
N GLN A 439 -4.67 0.59 -26.62
CA GLN A 439 -4.33 1.36 -27.83
C GLN A 439 -3.03 0.88 -28.50
N TYR A 440 -2.00 0.60 -27.70
CA TYR A 440 -0.71 0.07 -28.15
C TYR A 440 -0.79 -1.32 -28.80
N LEU A 441 -1.85 -2.09 -28.52
CA LEU A 441 -2.04 -3.46 -29.02
C LEU A 441 -3.18 -3.62 -30.04
N GLU A 442 -3.81 -2.53 -30.50
CA GLU A 442 -4.95 -2.56 -31.44
C GLU A 442 -4.67 -3.27 -32.78
N ASP A 443 -3.41 -3.34 -33.17
CA ASP A 443 -2.96 -3.98 -34.42
C ASP A 443 -2.40 -5.40 -34.19
N CYS A 444 -2.29 -5.85 -32.93
CA CYS A 444 -1.85 -7.18 -32.56
C CYS A 444 -3.01 -8.19 -32.62
N ARG A 445 -2.91 -9.23 -33.46
CA ARG A 445 -3.95 -10.24 -33.60
C ARG A 445 -3.79 -11.37 -32.57
N LEU A 446 -4.58 -11.34 -31.49
CA LEU A 446 -4.65 -12.47 -30.55
C LEU A 446 -5.73 -13.49 -30.90
N LEU A 447 -6.85 -13.03 -31.47
CA LEU A 447 -8.00 -13.85 -31.87
C LEU A 447 -7.93 -14.40 -33.30
N ASP A 448 -8.61 -15.52 -33.55
CA ASP A 448 -8.89 -16.05 -34.89
C ASP A 448 -10.08 -15.34 -35.59
N GLU A 449 -10.66 -15.95 -36.64
CA GLU A 449 -11.75 -15.38 -37.45
C GLU A 449 -13.14 -15.75 -36.95
N CYS A 450 -13.28 -16.87 -36.24
CA CYS A 450 -14.51 -17.28 -35.58
C CYS A 450 -14.69 -16.49 -34.28
N GLU A 451 -13.66 -16.45 -33.44
CA GLU A 451 -13.62 -15.67 -32.19
C GLU A 451 -13.88 -14.17 -32.45
N MET A 452 -13.24 -13.60 -33.47
CA MET A 452 -13.46 -12.19 -33.84
C MET A 452 -14.89 -11.95 -34.36
N SER A 453 -15.49 -12.93 -35.04
CA SER A 453 -16.89 -12.87 -35.49
C SER A 453 -17.88 -12.98 -34.32
N GLU A 454 -17.61 -13.83 -33.32
CA GLU A 454 -18.37 -13.90 -32.08
C GLU A 454 -18.31 -12.61 -31.28
N VAL A 455 -17.11 -12.03 -31.09
CA VAL A 455 -16.94 -10.72 -30.43
C VAL A 455 -17.73 -9.64 -31.16
N GLU A 456 -17.71 -9.64 -32.50
CA GLU A 456 -18.53 -8.71 -33.27
C GLU A 456 -20.05 -8.95 -33.11
N LEU A 457 -20.49 -10.20 -33.02
CA LEU A 457 -21.91 -10.54 -32.84
C LEU A 457 -22.39 -10.17 -31.43
N ALA A 458 -21.60 -10.47 -30.39
CA ALA A 458 -21.85 -10.05 -29.02
C ALA A 458 -21.91 -8.53 -28.91
N LEU A 459 -20.94 -7.81 -29.50
CA LEU A 459 -20.93 -6.35 -29.53
C LEU A 459 -22.11 -5.77 -30.33
N LYS A 460 -22.56 -6.43 -31.40
CA LYS A 460 -23.78 -6.04 -32.14
C LYS A 460 -25.03 -6.18 -31.25
N ARG A 461 -25.17 -7.26 -30.49
CA ARG A 461 -26.25 -7.44 -29.50
C ARG A 461 -26.19 -6.37 -28.39
N PHE A 462 -25.05 -6.25 -27.72
CA PHE A 462 -24.84 -5.28 -26.63
C PHE A 462 -25.12 -3.84 -27.08
N ARG A 463 -24.71 -3.44 -28.29
CA ARG A 463 -24.98 -2.09 -28.83
C ARG A 463 -26.45 -1.85 -29.19
N ILE A 464 -27.23 -2.89 -29.48
CA ILE A 464 -28.69 -2.76 -29.70
C ILE A 464 -29.41 -2.56 -28.36
N GLN A 465 -28.96 -3.26 -27.31
CA GLN A 465 -29.55 -3.22 -25.98
C GLN A 465 -29.14 -1.96 -25.19
N TYR A 466 -27.85 -1.60 -25.22
CA TYR A 466 -27.23 -0.52 -24.44
C TYR A 466 -26.42 0.44 -25.33
N PRO A 467 -27.07 1.21 -26.23
CA PRO A 467 -26.39 2.02 -27.26
C PRO A 467 -25.52 3.16 -26.71
N ASP A 468 -25.73 3.58 -25.46
CA ASP A 468 -24.97 4.62 -24.76
C ASP A 468 -23.86 4.08 -23.84
N ALA A 469 -23.85 2.77 -23.57
CA ALA A 469 -22.83 2.11 -22.76
C ALA A 469 -21.62 1.61 -23.58
N VAL A 470 -21.61 1.79 -24.90
CA VAL A 470 -20.56 1.29 -25.80
C VAL A 470 -19.38 2.26 -25.84
N ARG A 471 -18.28 1.88 -25.18
CA ARG A 471 -17.04 2.67 -25.16
C ARG A 471 -16.31 2.59 -26.50
N VAL A 472 -16.68 3.47 -27.44
CA VAL A 472 -16.28 3.43 -28.86
C VAL A 472 -14.77 3.27 -29.07
N SER A 473 -13.94 3.95 -28.27
CA SER A 473 -12.48 3.89 -28.35
C SER A 473 -11.88 2.52 -28.00
N ALA A 474 -12.57 1.70 -27.20
CA ALA A 474 -12.12 0.36 -26.83
C ALA A 474 -12.50 -0.72 -27.88
N VAL A 475 -13.38 -0.42 -28.84
CA VAL A 475 -13.92 -1.41 -29.79
C VAL A 475 -12.85 -2.02 -30.69
N LYS A 476 -11.83 -1.25 -31.12
CA LYS A 476 -10.76 -1.79 -31.98
C LYS A 476 -9.90 -2.81 -31.24
N GLY A 477 -9.52 -2.52 -29.99
CA GLY A 477 -8.81 -3.48 -29.13
C GLY A 477 -9.64 -4.70 -28.77
N LEU A 478 -10.95 -4.53 -28.49
CA LEU A 478 -11.83 -5.66 -28.14
C LEU A 478 -11.91 -6.69 -29.28
N ARG A 479 -11.99 -6.25 -30.54
CA ARG A 479 -11.92 -7.14 -31.73
C ARG A 479 -10.55 -7.83 -31.93
N ARG A 480 -9.55 -7.50 -31.12
CA ARG A 480 -8.25 -8.20 -31.04
C ARG A 480 -8.13 -9.13 -29.85
N GLY A 481 -9.14 -9.21 -28.98
CA GLY A 481 -9.09 -9.97 -27.73
C GLY A 481 -8.37 -9.23 -26.60
N VAL A 482 -8.33 -7.89 -26.65
CA VAL A 482 -7.63 -7.03 -25.69
C VAL A 482 -8.58 -5.98 -25.12
N ALA A 483 -8.71 -5.90 -23.79
CA ALA A 483 -9.65 -4.98 -23.13
C ALA A 483 -9.03 -4.23 -21.94
N ALA A 484 -9.70 -3.17 -21.47
CA ALA A 484 -9.33 -2.42 -20.26
C ALA A 484 -10.46 -2.47 -19.22
N HIS A 485 -10.12 -2.77 -17.97
CA HIS A 485 -11.05 -2.89 -16.84
C HIS A 485 -10.62 -1.99 -15.69
N HIS A 486 -11.31 -0.86 -15.52
CA HIS A 486 -11.03 0.09 -14.45
C HIS A 486 -12.27 0.91 -14.08
N ALA A 487 -12.23 1.56 -12.91
CA ALA A 487 -13.35 2.34 -12.38
C ALA A 487 -13.83 3.50 -13.26
N GLY A 488 -13.08 3.87 -14.31
CA GLY A 488 -13.49 4.87 -15.31
C GLY A 488 -14.34 4.32 -16.46
N CYS A 489 -14.47 2.99 -16.58
CA CYS A 489 -15.42 2.36 -17.49
C CYS A 489 -16.81 2.25 -16.84
N LEU A 490 -17.88 2.44 -17.64
CA LEU A 490 -19.25 2.20 -17.18
C LEU A 490 -19.43 0.76 -16.65
N PRO A 491 -20.22 0.54 -15.58
CA PRO A 491 -20.51 -0.79 -15.04
C PRO A 491 -20.94 -1.81 -16.10
N LEU A 492 -21.90 -1.48 -16.97
CA LEU A 492 -22.34 -2.36 -18.07
C LEU A 492 -21.19 -2.79 -19.00
N TRP A 493 -20.30 -1.85 -19.36
CA TRP A 493 -19.15 -2.14 -20.24
C TRP A 493 -18.13 -3.07 -19.55
N LYS A 494 -17.96 -2.94 -18.23
CA LYS A 494 -17.14 -3.89 -17.45
C LYS A 494 -17.77 -5.27 -17.39
N SER A 495 -19.07 -5.38 -17.11
CA SER A 495 -19.80 -6.66 -17.09
C SER A 495 -19.75 -7.36 -18.45
N PHE A 496 -19.78 -6.61 -19.56
CA PHE A 496 -19.61 -7.16 -20.90
C PHE A 496 -18.18 -7.66 -21.17
N ILE A 497 -17.15 -6.97 -20.66
CA ILE A 497 -15.76 -7.47 -20.70
C ILE A 497 -15.59 -8.71 -19.80
N GLU A 498 -16.28 -8.76 -18.65
CA GLU A 498 -16.30 -9.90 -17.73
C GLU A 498 -16.89 -11.14 -18.42
N GLU A 499 -18.05 -11.03 -19.09
CA GLU A 499 -18.67 -12.09 -19.91
C GLU A 499 -17.71 -12.58 -21.01
N LEU A 500 -17.17 -11.67 -21.83
CA LEU A 500 -16.29 -12.03 -22.94
C LEU A 500 -14.96 -12.64 -22.48
N PHE A 501 -14.47 -12.28 -21.28
CA PHE A 501 -13.28 -12.92 -20.70
C PHE A 501 -13.58 -14.32 -20.18
N GLN A 502 -14.73 -14.52 -19.51
CA GLN A 502 -15.17 -15.85 -19.05
C GLN A 502 -15.39 -16.80 -20.24
N ARG A 503 -15.95 -16.30 -21.35
CA ARG A 503 -16.06 -17.02 -22.65
C ARG A 503 -14.73 -17.20 -23.39
N GLY A 504 -13.61 -16.72 -22.85
CA GLY A 504 -12.28 -16.83 -23.46
C GLY A 504 -12.07 -15.96 -24.72
N LEU A 505 -13.03 -15.11 -25.09
CA LEU A 505 -12.99 -14.20 -26.25
C LEU A 505 -12.15 -12.93 -25.99
N VAL A 506 -11.78 -12.66 -24.72
CA VAL A 506 -10.75 -11.69 -24.36
C VAL A 506 -9.55 -12.44 -23.80
N LYS A 507 -8.41 -12.37 -24.50
CA LYS A 507 -7.16 -13.05 -24.11
C LYS A 507 -6.31 -12.23 -23.13
N VAL A 508 -6.45 -10.90 -23.13
CA VAL A 508 -5.72 -9.98 -22.23
C VAL A 508 -6.63 -8.87 -21.70
N VAL A 509 -6.68 -8.69 -20.37
CA VAL A 509 -7.37 -7.56 -19.72
C VAL A 509 -6.36 -6.71 -18.97
N PHE A 510 -6.21 -5.44 -19.35
CA PHE A 510 -5.45 -4.46 -18.57
C PHE A 510 -6.33 -3.87 -17.47
N ALA A 511 -5.98 -4.11 -16.21
CA ALA A 511 -6.83 -3.82 -15.07
C ALA A 511 -6.17 -2.89 -14.05
N THR A 512 -6.99 -2.08 -13.38
CA THR A 512 -6.58 -1.47 -12.10
C THR A 512 -6.75 -2.46 -10.95
N GLU A 513 -6.01 -2.21 -9.86
CA GLU A 513 -6.04 -2.94 -8.58
C GLU A 513 -7.44 -3.39 -8.11
N THR A 514 -8.47 -2.58 -8.38
CA THR A 514 -9.89 -2.88 -8.14
C THR A 514 -10.38 -4.25 -8.64
N LEU A 515 -9.77 -4.84 -9.67
CA LEU A 515 -10.14 -6.17 -10.16
C LEU A 515 -9.61 -7.30 -9.26
N ALA A 516 -8.55 -7.08 -8.50
CA ALA A 516 -8.00 -8.07 -7.57
C ALA A 516 -8.95 -8.40 -6.41
N ALA A 517 -9.91 -7.50 -6.13
CA ALA A 517 -10.60 -7.40 -4.84
C ALA A 517 -12.04 -7.97 -4.80
N GLY A 518 -12.41 -8.89 -5.71
CA GLY A 518 -13.62 -9.71 -5.53
C GLY A 518 -14.10 -10.47 -6.76
N ILE A 519 -14.30 -9.77 -7.88
CA ILE A 519 -15.02 -10.24 -9.09
C ILE A 519 -14.48 -11.57 -9.63
N ASN A 520 -15.35 -12.49 -10.04
CA ASN A 520 -14.98 -13.81 -10.58
C ASN A 520 -14.41 -13.74 -12.02
N MET A 521 -13.20 -13.20 -12.14
CA MET A 521 -12.37 -13.18 -13.35
C MET A 521 -11.02 -13.90 -13.10
N PRO A 522 -11.00 -15.25 -13.02
CA PRO A 522 -9.77 -16.02 -12.87
C PRO A 522 -9.09 -16.22 -14.23
N ALA A 523 -7.78 -15.96 -14.28
CA ALA A 523 -6.95 -16.04 -15.48
C ALA A 523 -5.95 -17.20 -15.36
N ARG A 524 -5.31 -17.64 -16.47
CA ARG A 524 -4.14 -18.52 -16.38
C ARG A 524 -2.94 -17.77 -15.76
N THR A 525 -2.81 -16.50 -16.12
CA THR A 525 -1.69 -15.64 -15.70
C THR A 525 -2.15 -14.31 -15.08
N ALA A 526 -1.46 -13.87 -14.04
CA ALA A 526 -1.52 -12.51 -13.50
C ALA A 526 -0.19 -11.79 -13.77
N VAL A 527 -0.21 -10.68 -14.51
CA VAL A 527 0.95 -9.82 -14.79
C VAL A 527 0.86 -8.56 -13.93
N ILE A 528 1.97 -8.13 -13.33
CA ILE A 528 2.02 -6.99 -12.40
C ILE A 528 3.08 -6.01 -12.91
N SER A 529 2.65 -4.84 -13.39
CA SER A 529 3.51 -3.94 -14.18
C SER A 529 4.47 -3.05 -13.38
N SER A 530 4.40 -3.08 -12.05
CA SER A 530 5.10 -2.18 -11.12
C SER A 530 5.02 -2.73 -9.71
N LEU A 531 6.01 -2.44 -8.86
CA LEU A 531 5.97 -2.77 -7.43
C LEU A 531 5.67 -1.55 -6.55
N SER A 532 5.44 -0.39 -7.18
CA SER A 532 4.87 0.79 -6.53
C SER A 532 3.65 1.35 -7.27
N LYS A 533 2.74 1.95 -6.50
CA LYS A 533 1.59 2.73 -6.97
C LYS A 533 1.75 4.20 -6.58
N ARG A 534 1.11 5.11 -7.31
CA ARG A 534 1.12 6.55 -7.00
C ARG A 534 -0.05 6.87 -6.06
N GLY A 535 0.26 7.03 -4.78
CA GLY A 535 -0.63 7.68 -3.82
C GLY A 535 -0.50 9.19 -3.90
N ASP A 536 -1.24 9.89 -3.05
CA ASP A 536 -1.37 11.34 -3.14
C ASP A 536 -0.13 12.07 -2.56
N ILE A 537 0.59 11.43 -1.63
CA ILE A 537 1.86 11.91 -1.05
C ILE A 537 3.09 11.52 -1.92
N GLY A 538 2.96 10.57 -2.85
CA GLY A 538 4.09 10.12 -3.70
C GLY A 538 3.97 8.70 -4.24
N ARG A 539 5.11 8.01 -4.42
CA ARG A 539 5.12 6.57 -4.74
C ARG A 539 5.11 5.76 -3.45
N ILE A 540 4.19 4.82 -3.36
CA ILE A 540 4.00 3.89 -2.24
C ILE A 540 4.32 2.48 -2.76
N GLN A 541 5.15 1.71 -2.07
CA GLN A 541 5.40 0.31 -2.42
C GLN A 541 4.18 -0.55 -2.09
N LEU A 542 3.92 -1.59 -2.90
CA LEU A 542 2.87 -2.56 -2.61
C LEU A 542 3.21 -3.37 -1.35
N SER A 543 2.20 -3.67 -0.55
CA SER A 543 2.24 -4.67 0.51
C SER A 543 2.27 -6.09 -0.06
N SER A 544 2.69 -7.06 0.77
CA SER A 544 2.56 -8.48 0.41
C SER A 544 1.10 -8.90 0.22
N ASN A 545 0.17 -8.33 1.01
CA ASN A 545 -1.25 -8.67 0.93
C ASN A 545 -1.87 -8.26 -0.43
N GLU A 546 -1.61 -7.04 -0.91
CA GLU A 546 -2.05 -6.58 -2.25
C GLU A 546 -1.40 -7.43 -3.37
N LEU A 547 -0.11 -7.75 -3.22
CA LEU A 547 0.62 -8.62 -4.15
C LEU A 547 -0.02 -10.01 -4.25
N PHE A 548 -0.34 -10.64 -3.11
CA PHE A 548 -1.01 -11.95 -3.07
C PHE A 548 -2.48 -11.90 -3.53
N GLN A 549 -3.21 -10.80 -3.31
CA GLN A 549 -4.55 -10.62 -3.88
C GLN A 549 -4.53 -10.57 -5.41
N MET A 550 -3.60 -9.82 -6.00
CA MET A 550 -3.39 -9.77 -7.46
C MET A 550 -2.92 -11.12 -8.02
N ALA A 551 -1.90 -11.73 -7.41
CA ALA A 551 -1.39 -13.05 -7.78
C ALA A 551 -2.46 -14.16 -7.65
N GLY A 552 -3.38 -14.03 -6.70
CA GLY A 552 -4.49 -14.94 -6.45
C GLY A 552 -5.51 -15.05 -7.60
N ARG A 553 -5.41 -14.20 -8.63
CA ARG A 553 -6.18 -14.29 -9.88
C ARG A 553 -5.58 -15.27 -10.91
N ALA A 554 -4.35 -15.75 -10.72
CA ALA A 554 -3.69 -16.69 -11.62
C ALA A 554 -3.97 -18.17 -11.30
N GLY A 555 -4.26 -18.98 -12.31
CA GLY A 555 -4.62 -20.39 -12.22
C GLY A 555 -6.10 -20.61 -11.91
N ARG A 556 -6.84 -21.13 -12.90
CA ARG A 556 -8.26 -21.48 -12.81
C ARG A 556 -8.45 -22.89 -12.22
N ARG A 557 -9.14 -23.01 -11.08
CA ARG A 557 -9.41 -24.31 -10.41
C ARG A 557 -10.15 -25.24 -11.38
N GLY A 558 -9.59 -26.42 -11.65
CA GLY A 558 -10.16 -27.41 -12.57
C GLY A 558 -9.79 -27.24 -14.05
N ILE A 559 -9.03 -26.20 -14.43
CA ILE A 559 -8.62 -25.95 -15.83
C ILE A 559 -7.10 -25.79 -15.96
N ASP A 560 -6.44 -25.11 -15.01
CA ASP A 560 -4.98 -24.91 -15.03
C ASP A 560 -4.32 -25.70 -13.90
N GLU A 561 -3.29 -26.51 -14.19
CA GLU A 561 -2.46 -27.17 -13.17
C GLU A 561 -1.73 -26.17 -12.26
N LYS A 562 -1.32 -25.04 -12.83
CA LYS A 562 -0.39 -24.06 -12.25
C LYS A 562 -0.84 -22.66 -12.66
N GLY A 563 -0.88 -21.74 -11.71
CA GLY A 563 -1.04 -20.32 -11.98
C GLY A 563 0.31 -19.66 -12.25
N HIS A 564 0.37 -18.74 -13.20
CA HIS A 564 1.59 -17.99 -13.49
C HIS A 564 1.46 -16.55 -12.98
N VAL A 565 2.45 -16.09 -12.23
CA VAL A 565 2.55 -14.68 -11.78
C VAL A 565 3.78 -14.08 -12.45
N VAL A 566 3.63 -12.93 -13.12
CA VAL A 566 4.72 -12.27 -13.84
C VAL A 566 4.92 -10.86 -13.29
N LEU A 567 6.05 -10.65 -12.63
CA LEU A 567 6.53 -9.30 -12.29
C LEU A 567 7.30 -8.72 -13.48
N VAL A 568 7.16 -7.42 -13.74
CA VAL A 568 7.79 -6.75 -14.90
C VAL A 568 8.92 -5.83 -14.44
N GLN A 569 10.09 -5.89 -15.09
CA GLN A 569 11.21 -4.98 -14.85
C GLN A 569 10.81 -3.52 -15.09
N THR A 570 11.05 -2.63 -14.14
CA THR A 570 10.80 -1.18 -14.30
C THR A 570 12.11 -0.38 -14.27
N PRO A 571 12.13 0.92 -14.66
CA PRO A 571 13.33 1.77 -14.56
C PRO A 571 13.84 2.01 -13.12
N TYR A 572 13.12 1.51 -12.10
CA TYR A 572 13.39 1.75 -10.68
C TYR A 572 13.43 0.46 -9.87
N GLU A 573 12.57 -0.51 -10.19
CA GLU A 573 12.38 -1.76 -9.45
C GLU A 573 12.87 -2.96 -10.30
N GLY A 574 13.64 -3.85 -9.68
CA GLY A 574 14.15 -5.08 -10.26
C GLY A 574 13.62 -6.32 -9.53
N PRO A 575 14.26 -7.49 -9.76
CA PRO A 575 13.90 -8.73 -9.10
C PRO A 575 14.20 -8.70 -7.59
N GLU A 576 15.15 -7.87 -7.14
CA GLU A 576 15.46 -7.66 -5.72
C GLU A 576 14.24 -7.14 -4.95
N GLU A 577 13.60 -6.08 -5.45
CA GLU A 577 12.41 -5.49 -4.84
C GLU A 577 11.22 -6.45 -4.89
N GLY A 578 11.07 -7.23 -5.97
CA GLY A 578 10.03 -8.25 -6.10
C GLY A 578 10.14 -9.34 -5.04
N CYS A 579 11.34 -9.88 -4.84
CA CYS A 579 11.60 -10.85 -3.79
C CYS A 579 11.41 -10.24 -2.39
N LYS A 580 11.80 -8.98 -2.18
CA LYS A 580 11.63 -8.29 -0.90
C LYS A 580 10.15 -8.16 -0.50
N VAL A 581 9.25 -7.80 -1.42
CA VAL A 581 7.81 -7.71 -1.12
C VAL A 581 7.21 -9.10 -0.90
N LEU A 582 7.60 -10.09 -1.72
CA LEU A 582 7.13 -11.47 -1.61
C LEU A 582 7.51 -12.13 -0.26
N PHE A 583 8.73 -11.91 0.22
CA PHE A 583 9.23 -12.46 1.48
C PHE A 583 9.04 -11.55 2.71
N SER A 584 8.31 -10.42 2.58
CA SER A 584 8.06 -9.50 3.70
C SER A 584 7.09 -10.02 4.77
N GLY A 585 6.40 -11.13 4.50
CA GLY A 585 5.34 -11.69 5.33
C GLY A 585 3.97 -11.04 5.05
N LEU A 586 2.90 -11.73 5.47
CA LEU A 586 1.55 -11.17 5.44
C LEU A 586 1.43 -10.06 6.48
N GLN A 587 0.68 -9.02 6.18
CA GLN A 587 0.34 -7.99 7.15
C GLN A 587 -0.83 -8.43 8.03
N PRO A 588 -0.83 -8.09 9.35
CA PRO A 588 -1.96 -8.31 10.22
C PRO A 588 -3.12 -7.38 9.86
N LEU A 589 -4.32 -7.77 10.27
CA LEU A 589 -5.49 -6.90 10.32
C LEU A 589 -5.27 -5.82 11.39
N VAL A 590 -5.56 -4.59 11.00
CA VAL A 590 -5.55 -3.39 11.84
C VAL A 590 -6.95 -2.79 11.80
N SER A 591 -7.50 -2.42 12.96
CA SER A 591 -8.80 -1.76 13.08
C SER A 591 -8.75 -0.37 12.42
N GLN A 592 -9.81 0.02 11.72
CA GLN A 592 -9.98 1.37 11.16
C GLN A 592 -11.18 2.09 11.80
N PHE A 593 -11.59 1.62 12.98
CA PHE A 593 -12.72 2.14 13.74
C PHE A 593 -12.59 3.64 14.01
N THR A 594 -13.55 4.40 13.50
CA THR A 594 -13.61 5.87 13.53
C THR A 594 -15.05 6.33 13.79
N ALA A 595 -15.25 7.35 14.62
CA ALA A 595 -16.60 7.78 15.01
C ALA A 595 -17.24 8.74 13.96
N SER A 596 -18.33 8.32 13.30
CA SER A 596 -19.13 9.20 12.41
C SER A 596 -20.21 9.97 13.17
N TYR A 597 -20.71 11.07 12.60
CA TYR A 597 -21.84 11.81 13.19
C TYR A 597 -23.09 10.94 13.28
N GLY A 598 -23.39 10.18 12.21
CA GLY A 598 -24.50 9.24 12.18
C GLY A 598 -24.38 8.13 13.24
N MET A 599 -23.16 7.66 13.53
CA MET A 599 -22.88 6.64 14.55
C MET A 599 -23.14 7.15 15.97
N VAL A 600 -22.60 8.33 16.34
CA VAL A 600 -22.85 8.96 17.65
C VAL A 600 -24.35 9.25 17.85
N LEU A 601 -25.01 9.82 16.83
CA LEU A 601 -26.43 10.16 16.90
C LEU A 601 -27.32 8.91 17.06
N ASN A 602 -27.06 7.83 16.31
CA ASN A 602 -27.88 6.60 16.41
C ASN A 602 -27.59 5.80 17.69
N LEU A 603 -26.45 5.98 18.35
CA LEU A 603 -26.17 5.39 19.67
C LEU A 603 -26.84 6.14 20.83
N VAL A 604 -26.67 7.47 20.90
CA VAL A 604 -26.99 8.25 22.12
C VAL A 604 -28.42 8.81 22.12
N ALA A 605 -29.07 8.94 20.95
CA ALA A 605 -30.39 9.54 20.85
C ALA A 605 -31.53 8.66 21.38
N GLY A 606 -32.29 9.18 22.35
CA GLY A 606 -33.49 8.54 22.88
C GLY A 606 -34.77 9.17 22.32
N ALA A 607 -35.20 10.25 22.98
CA ALA A 607 -36.48 10.88 22.71
C ALA A 607 -36.43 11.81 21.48
N LYS A 608 -37.25 11.50 20.47
CA LYS A 608 -37.47 12.35 19.30
C LYS A 608 -38.40 13.51 19.62
N VAL A 609 -38.06 14.71 19.16
CA VAL A 609 -38.83 15.94 19.39
C VAL A 609 -40.01 16.06 18.42
N THR A 610 -39.87 15.54 17.19
CA THR A 610 -40.84 15.74 16.10
C THR A 610 -42.21 15.06 16.31
N ARG A 611 -42.31 14.02 17.16
CA ARG A 611 -43.59 13.35 17.46
C ARG A 611 -44.34 14.01 18.62
N ARG A 612 -45.04 15.12 18.33
CA ARG A 612 -46.17 15.60 19.14
C ARG A 612 -47.44 15.79 18.30
N SER A 613 -48.47 15.02 18.67
CA SER A 613 -49.90 15.20 18.37
C SER A 613 -50.34 15.39 16.90
N THR A 614 -50.77 14.28 16.28
CA THR A 614 -52.00 14.23 15.48
C THR A 614 -52.73 12.91 15.75
N GLY A 615 -53.95 12.99 16.32
CA GLY A 615 -54.96 11.91 16.33
C GLY A 615 -54.62 10.57 17.01
N LEU A 616 -55.04 10.42 18.27
CA LEU A 616 -55.54 9.16 18.88
C LEU A 616 -54.85 7.83 18.48
N ASP A 617 -53.73 7.51 19.13
CA ASP A 617 -53.41 6.14 19.53
C ASP A 617 -52.40 6.13 20.71
N GLU A 618 -52.74 5.50 21.84
CA GLU A 618 -51.91 5.50 23.06
C GLU A 618 -50.81 4.42 23.07
N ILE A 619 -50.04 4.31 21.98
CA ILE A 619 -48.88 3.41 21.95
C ILE A 619 -47.69 4.10 22.64
N LYS A 620 -47.37 3.65 23.87
CA LYS A 620 -46.21 4.11 24.64
C LYS A 620 -44.89 3.71 23.96
N VAL A 621 -44.32 4.60 23.15
CA VAL A 621 -42.97 4.41 22.56
C VAL A 621 -41.92 5.11 23.42
N THR A 622 -41.56 4.49 24.55
CA THR A 622 -40.42 4.91 25.38
C THR A 622 -39.09 4.48 24.74
N ARG A 623 -38.53 5.35 23.90
CA ARG A 623 -37.12 5.25 23.48
C ARG A 623 -36.21 5.81 24.58
N SER A 624 -35.69 4.93 25.43
CA SER A 624 -34.47 5.20 26.19
C SER A 624 -33.27 5.14 25.23
N GLY A 625 -32.61 6.29 25.00
CA GLY A 625 -31.31 6.31 24.32
C GLY A 625 -30.25 5.72 25.23
N ARG A 626 -29.13 5.22 24.66
CA ARG A 626 -28.05 4.67 25.47
C ARG A 626 -27.36 5.77 26.27
N THR A 627 -26.95 5.43 27.50
CA THR A 627 -26.07 6.33 28.27
C THR A 627 -24.69 6.43 27.61
N LEU A 628 -23.92 7.46 27.96
CA LEU A 628 -22.51 7.55 27.51
C LEU A 628 -21.68 6.33 27.97
N GLU A 629 -22.02 5.73 29.11
CA GLU A 629 -21.33 4.53 29.64
C GLU A 629 -21.68 3.28 28.82
N GLU A 630 -22.94 3.14 28.39
CA GLU A 630 -23.37 2.05 27.50
C GLU A 630 -22.77 2.20 26.09
N ALA A 631 -22.71 3.43 25.56
CA ALA A 631 -22.03 3.71 24.30
C ALA A 631 -20.52 3.43 24.39
N ARG A 632 -19.87 3.89 25.46
CA ARG A 632 -18.45 3.61 25.77
C ARG A 632 -18.16 2.11 25.77
N LYS A 633 -18.97 1.32 26.47
CA LYS A 633 -18.80 -0.13 26.59
C LYS A 633 -18.86 -0.87 25.23
N LEU A 634 -19.55 -0.32 24.23
CA LEU A 634 -19.59 -0.87 22.87
C LEU A 634 -18.38 -0.43 22.04
N ILE A 635 -17.85 0.77 22.28
CA ILE A 635 -16.63 1.27 21.62
C ILE A 635 -15.37 0.57 22.19
N GLU A 636 -15.38 0.26 23.49
CA GLU A 636 -14.39 -0.60 24.15
C GLU A 636 -14.43 -2.06 23.65
N GLN A 637 -15.44 -2.43 22.85
CA GLN A 637 -15.53 -3.71 22.14
C GLN A 637 -15.01 -3.64 20.68
N SER A 638 -14.39 -2.54 20.23
CA SER A 638 -13.74 -2.49 18.92
C SER A 638 -12.59 -3.50 18.80
N PHE A 639 -12.29 -3.92 17.56
CA PHE A 639 -11.16 -4.83 17.29
C PHE A 639 -9.83 -4.16 17.66
N GLY A 640 -9.73 -2.84 17.47
CA GLY A 640 -8.58 -2.04 17.89
C GLY A 640 -8.32 -2.10 19.40
N ASN A 641 -9.37 -2.05 20.22
CA ASN A 641 -9.25 -2.15 21.68
C ASN A 641 -8.90 -3.58 22.13
N TYR A 642 -9.37 -4.61 21.42
CA TYR A 642 -8.99 -6.00 21.69
C TYR A 642 -7.50 -6.27 21.36
N VAL A 643 -7.07 -5.96 20.13
CA VAL A 643 -5.66 -6.11 19.72
C VAL A 643 -4.77 -5.21 20.57
N GLY A 644 -5.18 -3.97 20.84
CA GLY A 644 -4.49 -3.05 21.74
C GLY A 644 -4.31 -3.63 23.15
N SER A 645 -5.32 -4.32 23.69
CA SER A 645 -5.23 -5.00 25.00
C SER A 645 -4.24 -6.16 25.00
N ASN A 646 -4.28 -7.02 23.98
CA ASN A 646 -3.36 -8.16 23.87
C ASN A 646 -1.91 -7.71 23.61
N VAL A 647 -1.70 -6.76 22.70
CA VAL A 647 -0.40 -6.16 22.41
C VAL A 647 0.13 -5.39 23.62
N MET A 648 -0.71 -4.69 24.38
CA MET A 648 -0.33 -4.06 25.64
C MET A 648 0.10 -5.10 26.68
N LEU A 649 -0.58 -6.25 26.78
CA LEU A 649 -0.22 -7.32 27.71
C LEU A 649 1.15 -7.91 27.34
N ALA A 650 1.35 -8.31 26.09
CA ALA A 650 2.64 -8.82 25.61
C ALA A 650 3.77 -7.77 25.72
N ALA A 651 3.48 -6.49 25.45
CA ALA A 651 4.46 -5.40 25.61
C ALA A 651 4.81 -5.15 27.09
N LYS A 652 3.87 -5.32 28.02
CA LYS A 652 4.13 -5.25 29.47
C LYS A 652 4.95 -6.44 29.97
N GLU A 653 4.72 -7.65 29.44
CA GLU A 653 5.55 -8.83 29.75
C GLU A 653 6.98 -8.70 29.21
N GLU A 654 7.15 -8.24 27.97
CA GLU A 654 8.47 -7.92 27.39
C GLU A 654 9.18 -6.81 28.16
N LEU A 655 8.45 -5.76 28.56
CA LEU A 655 9.00 -4.67 29.38
C LEU A 655 9.46 -5.19 30.75
N ALA A 656 8.64 -5.96 31.47
CA ALA A 656 9.01 -6.54 32.76
C ALA A 656 10.21 -7.50 32.65
N ARG A 657 10.32 -8.24 31.53
CA ARG A 657 11.49 -9.08 31.23
C ARG A 657 12.75 -8.24 31.01
N ILE A 658 12.66 -7.15 30.25
CA ILE A 658 13.76 -6.22 29.98
C ILE A 658 14.19 -5.48 31.26
N GLU A 659 13.26 -5.05 32.10
CA GLU A 659 13.56 -4.39 33.38
C GLU A 659 14.28 -5.34 34.34
N LYS A 660 13.84 -6.60 34.44
CA LYS A 660 14.51 -7.64 35.21
C LYS A 660 15.91 -7.98 34.66
N GLU A 661 16.09 -7.95 33.34
CA GLU A 661 17.41 -8.07 32.72
C GLU A 661 18.31 -6.87 33.06
N ILE A 662 17.78 -5.65 33.02
CA ILE A 662 18.51 -4.44 33.43
C ILE A 662 18.91 -4.51 34.90
N GLU A 663 18.01 -4.90 35.81
CA GLU A 663 18.27 -5.04 37.24
C GLU A 663 19.42 -6.03 37.52
N THR A 664 19.32 -7.24 36.97
CA THR A 664 20.34 -8.28 37.13
C THR A 664 21.70 -7.85 36.60
N LEU A 665 21.76 -7.35 35.34
CA LEU A 665 23.00 -6.85 34.74
C LEU A 665 23.59 -5.65 35.50
N THR A 666 22.75 -4.75 36.05
CA THR A 666 23.20 -3.60 36.85
C THR A 666 23.84 -4.07 38.17
N SER A 667 23.29 -5.11 38.81
CA SER A 667 23.89 -5.70 40.01
C SER A 667 25.30 -6.26 39.74
N GLU A 668 25.52 -6.86 38.57
CA GLU A 668 26.81 -7.46 38.19
C GLU A 668 27.94 -6.45 37.93
N ILE A 669 27.60 -5.22 37.54
CA ILE A 669 28.55 -4.13 37.27
C ILE A 669 28.65 -3.11 38.42
N SER A 670 27.95 -3.33 39.53
CA SER A 670 28.10 -2.51 40.74
C SER A 670 29.56 -2.43 41.18
N GLU A 671 30.00 -1.29 41.73
CA GLU A 671 31.39 -1.08 42.14
C GLU A 671 31.85 -2.14 43.16
N GLU A 672 30.95 -2.58 44.05
CA GLU A 672 31.18 -3.72 44.93
C GLU A 672 31.39 -5.04 44.19
N ALA A 673 30.59 -5.35 43.16
CA ALA A 673 30.74 -6.57 42.38
C ALA A 673 32.04 -6.56 41.56
N ILE A 674 32.42 -5.41 40.98
CA ILE A 674 33.68 -5.24 40.26
C ILE A 674 34.88 -5.35 41.22
N ALA A 675 34.81 -4.75 42.41
CA ALA A 675 35.82 -4.88 43.45
C ALA A 675 35.96 -6.34 43.92
N LYS A 676 34.85 -7.02 44.23
CA LYS A 676 34.82 -8.45 44.63
C LYS A 676 35.34 -9.38 43.53
N LYS A 677 35.02 -9.12 42.25
CA LYS A 677 35.56 -9.84 41.08
C LYS A 677 37.08 -9.61 40.94
N SER A 678 37.56 -8.38 41.16
CA SER A 678 38.97 -8.00 41.04
C SER A 678 39.84 -8.56 42.19
N GLN A 679 39.37 -8.44 43.44
CA GLN A 679 40.06 -8.93 44.64
C GLN A 679 40.19 -10.46 44.69
N LYS A 680 39.34 -11.20 43.96
CA LYS A 680 39.47 -12.66 43.78
C LYS A 680 40.58 -13.07 42.80
N LEU A 681 41.09 -12.15 41.98
CA LEU A 681 42.04 -12.43 40.89
C LEU A 681 43.38 -11.69 41.02
N LEU A 682 43.51 -10.77 41.98
CA LEU A 682 44.64 -9.88 42.16
C LEU A 682 45.05 -9.84 43.64
N THR A 683 46.35 -9.75 43.90
CA THR A 683 46.86 -9.42 45.24
C THR A 683 46.45 -7.99 45.62
N GLN A 684 46.19 -7.76 46.91
CA GLN A 684 45.66 -6.49 47.42
C GLN A 684 46.56 -5.29 47.09
N SER A 685 47.88 -5.48 47.09
CA SER A 685 48.85 -4.47 46.67
C SER A 685 48.78 -4.13 45.17
N ALA A 686 48.67 -5.14 44.30
CA ALA A 686 48.57 -4.93 42.85
C ALA A 686 47.25 -4.25 42.46
N TYR A 687 46.14 -4.60 43.12
CA TYR A 687 44.87 -3.90 42.94
C TYR A 687 44.96 -2.42 43.35
N GLN A 688 45.61 -2.12 44.48
CA GLN A 688 45.79 -0.74 44.93
C GLN A 688 46.71 0.06 43.99
N GLU A 689 47.84 -0.49 43.55
CA GLU A 689 48.73 0.17 42.58
C GLU A 689 47.98 0.50 41.27
N ILE A 690 47.19 -0.44 40.75
CA ILE A 690 46.37 -0.22 39.54
C ILE A 690 45.33 0.90 39.77
N ALA A 691 44.66 0.93 40.92
CA ALA A 691 43.64 1.93 41.24
C ALA A 691 44.23 3.36 41.34
N GLU A 692 45.38 3.51 42.00
CA GLU A 692 46.12 4.78 42.12
C GLU A 692 46.62 5.27 40.75
N LEU A 693 47.15 4.36 39.90
CA LEU A 693 47.56 4.70 38.54
C LEU A 693 46.37 5.04 37.63
N GLU A 694 45.21 4.41 37.80
CA GLU A 694 43.97 4.77 37.10
C GLU A 694 43.44 6.15 37.52
N GLU A 695 43.63 6.55 38.77
CA GLU A 695 43.35 7.91 39.27
C GLU A 695 44.28 8.96 38.65
N GLU A 696 45.59 8.69 38.64
CA GLU A 696 46.58 9.53 37.94
C GLU A 696 46.20 9.69 36.46
N LEU A 697 45.82 8.59 35.81
CA LEU A 697 45.34 8.61 34.42
C LEU A 697 44.00 9.35 34.25
N ARG A 698 43.07 9.29 35.23
CA ARG A 698 41.82 10.07 35.23
C ARG A 698 42.10 11.57 35.32
N ALA A 699 42.99 11.99 36.21
CA ALA A 699 43.41 13.40 36.33
C ALA A 699 44.12 13.90 35.04
N GLU A 700 45.11 13.15 34.55
CA GLU A 700 45.85 13.49 33.33
C GLU A 700 44.96 13.51 32.07
N LYS A 701 43.90 12.70 32.03
CA LYS A 701 42.84 12.75 30.99
C LYS A 701 42.01 14.05 31.06
N ARG A 702 41.65 14.54 32.26
CA ARG A 702 40.89 15.80 32.47
C ARG A 702 41.68 17.02 32.01
N LEU A 703 42.93 17.15 32.47
CA LEU A 703 43.85 18.20 32.04
C LEU A 703 44.10 18.18 30.52
N ARG A 704 44.12 17.00 29.90
CA ARG A 704 44.19 16.84 28.43
C ARG A 704 42.92 17.36 27.72
N THR A 705 41.73 17.17 28.29
CA THR A 705 40.49 17.75 27.72
C THR A 705 40.41 19.26 27.89
N GLU A 706 40.86 19.80 29.02
CA GLU A 706 40.97 21.25 29.25
C GLU A 706 41.94 21.91 28.27
N LEU A 707 43.16 21.37 28.13
CA LEU A 707 44.15 21.87 27.16
C LEU A 707 43.69 21.70 25.71
N ARG A 708 42.89 20.67 25.40
CA ARG A 708 42.23 20.55 24.10
C ARG A 708 41.20 21.68 23.89
N ARG A 709 40.36 21.97 24.89
CA ARG A 709 39.37 23.07 24.83
C ARG A 709 40.07 24.41 24.62
N LYS A 710 41.16 24.69 25.35
CA LYS A 710 41.98 25.90 25.14
C LYS A 710 42.57 25.94 23.73
N MET A 711 43.24 24.88 23.27
CA MET A 711 43.79 24.80 21.91
C MET A 711 42.73 25.02 20.81
N GLU A 712 41.51 24.51 20.98
CA GLU A 712 40.42 24.72 20.04
C GLU A 712 39.85 26.16 20.10
N LEU A 713 39.87 26.84 21.25
CA LEU A 713 39.53 28.25 21.38
C LEU A 713 40.57 29.18 20.72
N GLU A 714 41.88 28.94 20.94
CA GLU A 714 42.96 29.72 20.29
C GLU A 714 42.97 29.57 18.75
N ARG A 715 42.44 28.45 18.25
CA ARG A 715 42.22 28.22 16.81
C ARG A 715 41.02 29.03 16.28
N VAL A 716 39.97 29.18 17.06
CA VAL A 716 38.78 29.97 16.69
C VAL A 716 39.07 31.47 16.77
N SER A 717 39.82 31.94 17.78
CA SER A 717 40.22 33.34 17.89
C SER A 717 41.10 33.78 16.71
N SER A 718 42.04 32.93 16.28
CA SER A 718 42.95 33.22 15.15
C SER A 718 42.29 33.10 13.76
N LEU A 719 41.22 32.31 13.59
CA LEU A 719 40.47 32.25 12.32
C LEU A 719 39.65 33.52 12.03
N LYS A 720 39.10 34.17 13.07
CA LYS A 720 38.22 35.35 12.93
C LYS A 720 38.82 36.54 12.15
N PRO A 721 40.06 37.00 12.38
CA PRO A 721 40.66 38.07 11.57
C PRO A 721 40.96 37.63 10.14
N LEU A 722 41.48 36.41 9.95
CA LEU A 722 41.83 35.86 8.63
C LEU A 722 40.61 35.76 7.70
N LEU A 723 39.45 35.35 8.24
CA LEU A 723 38.17 35.31 7.50
C LEU A 723 37.61 36.69 7.12
N LYS A 724 38.15 37.79 7.69
CA LYS A 724 37.86 39.15 7.23
C LYS A 724 38.84 39.57 6.13
N GLU A 725 40.15 39.46 6.36
CA GLU A 725 41.18 39.91 5.40
C GLU A 725 41.11 39.21 4.04
N ILE A 726 40.83 37.90 4.02
CA ILE A 726 40.73 37.13 2.75
C ILE A 726 39.37 37.39 2.05
N GLY A 727 38.41 38.04 2.73
CA GLY A 727 37.09 38.34 2.16
C GLY A 727 37.11 39.43 1.09
N ASP A 728 38.18 40.24 1.02
CA ASP A 728 38.28 41.37 0.10
C ASP A 728 38.81 40.94 -1.28
N GLY A 729 37.93 41.00 -2.29
CA GLY A 729 38.25 40.75 -3.70
C GLY A 729 38.14 39.29 -4.18
N HIS A 730 38.19 38.30 -3.28
CA HIS A 730 38.03 36.87 -3.64
C HIS A 730 37.09 36.14 -2.66
N LEU A 731 36.58 34.98 -3.10
CA LEU A 731 35.82 34.02 -2.28
C LEU A 731 36.71 32.79 -2.01
N PRO A 732 37.39 32.70 -0.86
CA PRO A 732 38.40 31.66 -0.63
C PRO A 732 37.79 30.26 -0.55
N PHE A 733 38.58 29.28 -0.97
CA PHE A 733 38.28 27.87 -0.71
C PHE A 733 38.59 27.52 0.75
N MET A 734 37.77 26.66 1.33
CA MET A 734 37.97 26.11 2.67
C MET A 734 37.70 24.61 2.71
N SER A 735 38.27 23.94 3.71
CA SER A 735 37.91 22.57 4.06
C SER A 735 37.05 22.56 5.32
N LEU A 736 35.84 22.01 5.23
CA LEU A 736 34.99 21.71 6.39
C LEU A 736 35.24 20.26 6.86
N HIS A 737 35.29 20.05 8.18
CA HIS A 737 35.52 18.73 8.78
C HIS A 737 34.54 18.43 9.91
N TYR A 738 33.80 17.33 9.79
CA TYR A 738 32.83 16.88 10.79
C TYR A 738 32.78 15.35 10.92
N THR A 739 32.07 14.88 11.94
CA THR A 739 31.81 13.45 12.19
C THR A 739 30.32 13.21 12.37
N ASN A 740 29.77 12.24 11.65
CA ASN A 740 28.34 11.90 11.73
C ASN A 740 28.02 11.12 13.02
N SER A 741 26.73 10.90 13.27
CA SER A 741 26.20 9.97 14.29
C SER A 741 26.91 8.62 14.28
N ASP A 742 27.27 8.15 13.09
CA ASP A 742 27.79 6.81 12.84
C ASP A 742 29.33 6.74 12.97
N GLY A 743 29.96 7.83 13.44
CA GLY A 743 31.40 7.94 13.66
C GLY A 743 32.26 8.19 12.42
N VAL A 744 31.66 8.19 11.22
CA VAL A 744 32.35 8.46 9.95
C VAL A 744 32.84 9.91 9.91
N GLN A 745 34.11 10.11 9.52
CA GLN A 745 34.70 11.43 9.29
C GLN A 745 34.43 11.90 7.86
N HIS A 746 33.88 13.11 7.73
CA HIS A 746 33.61 13.77 6.46
C HIS A 746 34.52 14.97 6.29
N LEU A 747 35.03 15.14 5.06
CA LEU A 747 35.84 16.28 4.66
C LEU A 747 35.28 16.84 3.35
N VAL A 748 34.87 18.11 3.36
CA VAL A 748 34.18 18.77 2.24
C VAL A 748 34.99 19.98 1.80
N ALA A 749 35.22 20.14 0.50
CA ALA A 749 35.70 21.40 -0.07
C ALA A 749 34.51 22.33 -0.31
N ALA A 750 34.63 23.57 0.13
CA ALA A 750 33.56 24.56 0.01
C ALA A 750 34.11 25.97 -0.29
N VAL A 751 33.28 26.80 -0.91
CA VAL A 751 33.55 28.22 -1.21
C VAL A 751 32.99 29.08 -0.11
N TYR A 752 33.80 29.93 0.52
CA TYR A 752 33.31 30.87 1.51
C TYR A 752 32.46 31.99 0.87
N LEU A 753 31.18 32.09 1.25
CA LEU A 753 30.30 33.16 0.77
C LEU A 753 30.38 34.39 1.67
N GLY A 754 30.35 34.20 3.00
CA GLY A 754 30.44 35.27 3.98
C GLY A 754 29.91 34.89 5.36
N LYS A 755 29.83 35.89 6.25
CA LYS A 755 29.13 35.78 7.55
C LYS A 755 27.64 36.11 7.35
N VAL A 756 26.74 35.38 8.02
CA VAL A 756 25.27 35.57 7.91
C VAL A 756 24.85 37.03 8.11
N ASP A 757 25.34 37.69 9.18
CA ASP A 757 25.05 39.10 9.49
C ASP A 757 25.31 40.04 8.29
N THR A 758 26.33 39.75 7.50
CA THR A 758 26.82 40.58 6.37
C THR A 758 26.19 40.25 5.01
N LEU A 759 25.35 39.22 4.91
CA LEU A 759 24.67 38.86 3.66
C LEU A 759 23.27 39.51 3.57
N ASN A 760 22.81 39.86 2.38
CA ASN A 760 21.47 40.40 2.14
C ASN A 760 20.42 39.28 1.98
N THR A 761 20.37 38.37 2.96
CA THR A 761 19.47 37.19 2.98
C THR A 761 18.51 37.31 4.17
N GLU A 762 17.28 37.75 3.93
CA GLU A 762 16.33 38.05 5.03
C GLU A 762 15.80 36.77 5.67
N LYS A 763 15.47 35.75 4.86
CA LYS A 763 14.95 34.45 5.34
C LYS A 763 15.95 33.73 6.26
N LEU A 764 17.23 33.80 5.94
CA LEU A 764 18.28 33.13 6.70
C LEU A 764 18.57 33.87 8.01
N LYS A 765 18.40 35.19 8.05
CA LYS A 765 18.52 36.01 9.27
C LYS A 765 17.40 35.74 10.26
N SER A 766 16.13 35.71 9.83
CA SER A 766 15.02 35.35 10.73
C SER A 766 15.17 33.92 11.27
N MET A 767 15.53 32.94 10.44
CA MET A 767 15.74 31.55 10.88
C MET A 767 16.77 31.39 12.01
N VAL A 768 17.85 32.19 12.00
CA VAL A 768 18.92 32.20 13.01
C VAL A 768 18.50 32.90 14.31
N TRP A 769 17.45 33.73 14.30
CA TRP A 769 16.97 34.49 15.46
C TRP A 769 15.68 33.95 16.08
N ASP A 770 14.73 33.45 15.29
CA ASP A 770 13.41 32.99 15.76
C ASP A 770 13.47 31.60 16.45
N ASN A 771 14.47 30.77 16.14
CA ASN A 771 14.59 29.43 16.71
C ASN A 771 15.24 29.44 18.10
N GLU A 772 14.45 29.50 19.17
CA GLU A 772 14.94 29.19 20.53
C GLU A 772 15.56 27.77 20.63
N ALA A 773 15.20 26.86 19.71
CA ALA A 773 15.81 25.54 19.55
C ALA A 773 17.28 25.54 19.04
N PHE A 774 17.82 26.68 18.59
CA PHE A 774 19.20 26.82 18.11
C PHE A 774 20.23 27.11 19.24
N ALA A 775 19.91 26.76 20.48
CA ALA A 775 20.85 26.51 21.57
C ALA A 775 21.77 27.69 21.99
N LEU A 776 21.27 28.93 21.95
CA LEU A 776 22.04 30.12 22.37
C LEU A 776 22.08 30.38 23.89
N LYS A 777 21.33 29.62 24.72
CA LYS A 777 21.26 29.83 26.19
C LYS A 777 22.22 28.94 26.99
N THR A 778 22.42 27.67 26.62
CA THR A 778 23.07 26.65 27.47
C THR A 778 24.58 26.82 27.71
N ALA A 779 25.23 27.78 27.04
CA ALA A 779 26.66 28.03 27.18
C ALA A 779 27.00 29.28 28.01
N VAL A 780 26.03 30.12 28.37
CA VAL A 780 26.26 31.42 29.02
C VAL A 780 26.20 31.31 30.55
N GLU A 781 25.31 30.48 31.10
CA GLU A 781 25.03 30.39 32.55
C GLU A 781 26.11 29.69 33.38
N ASN A 782 27.22 29.26 32.78
CA ASN A 782 28.38 28.67 33.46
C ASN A 782 29.66 29.53 33.34
N PHE A 783 29.54 30.82 32.99
CA PHE A 783 30.66 31.77 32.89
C PHE A 783 30.73 32.74 34.07
N GLU A 784 30.98 32.23 35.28
CA GLU A 784 31.54 33.02 36.38
C GLU A 784 33.00 32.63 36.62
N LEU A 785 33.94 33.53 36.32
CA LEU A 785 35.15 33.86 37.11
C LEU A 785 36.19 34.65 36.27
N GLY A 786 36.73 35.72 36.88
CA GLY A 786 37.99 36.34 36.44
C GLY A 786 37.85 37.60 35.58
N ASP A 787 37.89 38.76 36.23
CA ASP A 787 38.09 40.06 35.57
C ASP A 787 39.49 40.13 34.94
N ASN A 788 39.58 40.02 33.61
CA ASN A 788 40.77 40.36 32.80
C ASN A 788 40.49 40.37 31.27
N GLY A 789 39.80 41.42 30.81
CA GLY A 789 40.15 42.12 29.55
C GLY A 789 40.28 41.35 28.22
N GLY A 790 39.44 40.34 27.95
CA GLY A 790 39.33 39.71 26.62
C GLY A 790 37.91 39.79 26.06
N GLU A 791 37.73 40.19 24.80
CA GLU A 791 36.40 40.26 24.17
C GLU A 791 35.75 38.87 24.01
N ASP A 792 34.45 38.78 24.33
CA ASP A 792 33.63 37.57 24.25
C ASP A 792 33.81 36.83 22.91
N VAL A 793 34.34 35.61 22.94
CA VAL A 793 34.47 34.74 21.75
C VAL A 793 33.14 34.05 21.43
N LYS A 794 32.05 34.81 21.29
CA LYS A 794 30.77 34.33 20.74
C LYS A 794 31.00 33.80 19.32
N PRO A 795 30.55 32.58 18.98
CA PRO A 795 30.74 32.01 17.65
C PRO A 795 29.94 32.80 16.61
N SER A 796 30.49 32.96 15.41
CA SER A 796 29.79 33.58 14.29
C SER A 796 29.25 32.53 13.33
N TYR A 797 28.08 32.77 12.75
CA TYR A 797 27.52 31.91 11.71
C TYR A 797 28.00 32.33 10.32
N HIS A 798 28.52 31.37 9.58
CA HIS A 798 29.12 31.52 8.26
C HIS A 798 28.44 30.60 7.24
N VAL A 799 28.45 31.01 5.98
CA VAL A 799 27.84 30.29 4.85
C VAL A 799 28.89 29.93 3.81
N ALA A 800 28.80 28.71 3.27
CA ALA A 800 29.61 28.23 2.17
C ALA A 800 28.83 27.30 1.23
N LEU A 801 29.27 27.20 -0.03
CA LEU A 801 28.75 26.23 -1.01
C LEU A 801 29.75 25.09 -1.19
N GLY A 802 29.30 23.84 -0.98
CA GLY A 802 30.11 22.63 -1.13
C GLY A 802 30.25 22.15 -2.58
N SER A 803 31.31 21.40 -2.84
CA SER A 803 31.56 20.68 -4.11
C SER A 803 30.54 19.59 -4.44
N ASP A 804 29.68 19.25 -3.47
CA ASP A 804 28.59 18.28 -3.52
C ASP A 804 27.22 18.93 -3.84
N ASN A 805 27.23 20.21 -4.24
CA ASN A 805 26.03 21.03 -4.45
C ASN A 805 25.16 21.18 -3.20
N SER A 806 25.76 21.21 -2.01
CA SER A 806 25.06 21.51 -0.77
C SER A 806 25.50 22.85 -0.16
N TRP A 807 24.53 23.61 0.32
CA TRP A 807 24.75 24.80 1.13
C TRP A 807 25.06 24.40 2.58
N TYR A 808 26.10 24.99 3.14
CA TYR A 808 26.56 24.72 4.50
C TYR A 808 26.46 25.97 5.38
N LEU A 809 25.83 25.80 6.55
CA LEU A 809 25.72 26.81 7.62
C LEU A 809 26.48 26.30 8.85
N PHE A 810 27.48 27.05 9.31
CA PHE A 810 28.43 26.57 10.31
C PHE A 810 29.06 27.69 11.13
N THR A 811 29.63 27.34 12.28
CA THR A 811 30.54 28.19 13.06
C THR A 811 32.00 27.89 12.77
N GLU A 812 32.91 28.78 13.17
CA GLU A 812 34.37 28.70 12.94
C GLU A 812 35.00 27.39 13.47
N LYS A 813 34.28 26.70 14.36
CA LYS A 813 34.60 25.36 14.88
C LYS A 813 34.77 24.31 13.77
N TRP A 814 33.98 24.35 12.70
CA TRP A 814 33.92 23.28 11.69
C TRP A 814 34.88 23.46 10.52
N ILE A 815 35.49 24.64 10.42
CA ILE A 815 36.59 24.92 9.49
C ILE A 815 37.79 24.06 9.92
N ARG A 816 38.34 23.26 9.00
CA ARG A 816 39.64 22.60 9.15
C ARG A 816 40.75 23.57 8.73
N THR A 817 40.67 24.08 7.51
CA THR A 817 41.67 24.93 6.83
C THR A 817 40.98 25.93 5.90
N VAL A 818 41.66 27.06 5.65
CA VAL A 818 41.29 28.08 4.65
C VAL A 818 42.50 28.28 3.75
N TYR A 819 42.27 28.34 2.44
CA TYR A 819 43.30 28.46 1.41
C TYR A 819 43.38 29.89 0.89
N ARG A 820 44.57 30.31 0.41
CA ARG A 820 44.76 31.62 -0.24
C ARG A 820 44.11 31.71 -1.62
N THR A 821 43.81 30.58 -2.25
CA THR A 821 43.13 30.48 -3.53
C THR A 821 41.62 30.51 -3.36
N GLY A 822 40.91 31.06 -4.35
CA GLY A 822 39.47 31.26 -4.30
C GLY A 822 38.90 31.78 -5.63
N PHE A 823 37.58 31.89 -5.74
CA PHE A 823 36.94 32.52 -6.89
C PHE A 823 37.22 34.04 -6.92
N PRO A 824 37.46 34.65 -8.09
CA PRO A 824 37.50 36.10 -8.21
C PRO A 824 36.11 36.69 -7.94
N ASN A 825 36.00 37.58 -6.95
CA ASN A 825 34.75 38.26 -6.63
C ASN A 825 34.64 39.58 -7.40
N ALA A 826 34.64 39.50 -8.73
CA ALA A 826 34.58 40.63 -9.65
C ALA A 826 33.47 40.42 -10.70
N ALA A 827 32.82 41.51 -11.11
CA ALA A 827 31.81 41.50 -12.17
C ALA A 827 32.47 41.31 -13.56
N LEU A 828 31.80 40.58 -14.45
CA LEU A 828 32.30 40.31 -15.81
C LEU A 828 32.11 41.53 -16.75
N THR A 829 31.06 42.31 -16.53
CA THR A 829 30.82 43.59 -17.18
C THR A 829 30.37 44.65 -16.16
N LEU A 830 30.31 45.92 -16.59
CA LEU A 830 29.89 47.06 -15.78
C LEU A 830 28.42 47.04 -15.30
N ALA A 831 27.64 46.01 -15.66
CA ALA A 831 26.23 45.86 -15.29
C ALA A 831 25.90 44.50 -14.64
N ASP A 832 26.89 43.60 -14.46
CA ASP A 832 26.67 42.31 -13.82
C ASP A 832 26.80 42.41 -12.28
N ALA A 833 25.97 41.66 -11.56
CA ALA A 833 26.11 41.46 -10.13
C ALA A 833 27.39 40.66 -9.80
N LEU A 834 27.93 40.85 -8.59
CA LEU A 834 29.10 40.10 -8.13
C LEU A 834 28.76 38.61 -7.92
N PRO A 835 29.71 37.67 -8.12
CA PRO A 835 29.49 36.25 -7.86
C PRO A 835 28.93 35.96 -6.46
N ARG A 836 29.35 36.72 -5.43
CA ARG A 836 28.81 36.63 -4.06
C ARG A 836 27.32 37.00 -3.97
N GLU A 837 26.88 37.99 -4.74
CA GLU A 837 25.50 38.50 -4.74
C GLU A 837 24.58 37.52 -5.47
N ILE A 838 25.02 37.01 -6.63
CA ILE A 838 24.32 35.95 -7.38
C ILE A 838 24.13 34.69 -6.51
N MET A 839 25.18 34.26 -5.81
CA MET A 839 25.10 33.11 -4.90
C MET A 839 24.22 33.38 -3.66
N ALA A 840 24.14 34.61 -3.16
CA ALA A 840 23.22 34.98 -2.08
C ALA A 840 21.75 34.99 -2.55
N GLU A 841 21.46 35.46 -3.77
CA GLU A 841 20.13 35.35 -4.37
C GLU A 841 19.69 33.90 -4.58
N LEU A 842 20.60 33.03 -5.07
CA LEU A 842 20.32 31.60 -5.26
C LEU A 842 20.00 30.91 -3.93
N LEU A 843 20.64 31.32 -2.84
CA LEU A 843 20.37 30.83 -1.50
C LEU A 843 18.98 31.22 -1.03
N ASP A 844 18.60 32.50 -1.10
CA ASP A 844 17.26 32.97 -0.65
C ASP A 844 16.11 32.49 -1.57
N LYS A 845 16.38 31.99 -2.77
CA LYS A 845 15.40 31.37 -3.69
C LYS A 845 15.12 29.88 -3.38
N ALA A 846 15.98 29.19 -2.62
CA ALA A 846 15.83 27.77 -2.31
C ALA A 846 14.72 27.47 -1.28
N GLU A 847 14.20 26.23 -1.28
CA GLU A 847 13.27 25.74 -0.26
C GLU A 847 14.04 25.32 1.01
N MET A 848 13.79 26.01 2.12
CA MET A 848 14.66 26.02 3.30
C MET A 848 14.51 24.80 4.23
N GLN A 849 14.82 23.60 3.75
CA GLN A 849 14.91 22.39 4.59
C GLN A 849 16.35 22.10 5.03
N TRP A 850 16.81 22.81 6.06
CA TRP A 850 18.14 22.60 6.66
C TRP A 850 18.21 21.37 7.54
N GLN A 851 18.95 20.34 7.10
CA GLN A 851 19.28 19.17 7.92
C GLN A 851 20.44 19.47 8.88
N LYS A 852 20.29 19.12 10.16
CA LYS A 852 21.34 19.22 11.17
C LYS A 852 22.30 18.05 11.05
N LEU A 853 23.58 18.33 10.77
CA LEU A 853 24.62 17.30 10.60
C LEU A 853 25.41 17.03 11.89
N ALA A 854 25.79 18.08 12.63
CA ALA A 854 26.60 17.94 13.84
C ALA A 854 26.35 19.07 14.85
N VAL A 855 26.74 18.84 16.11
CA VAL A 855 26.59 19.78 17.23
C VAL A 855 27.87 19.82 18.06
N SER A 856 28.23 21.01 18.56
CA SER A 856 29.34 21.22 19.50
C SER A 856 28.98 22.33 20.49
N GLU A 857 29.72 22.42 21.60
CA GLU A 857 29.64 23.55 22.56
C GLU A 857 29.86 24.91 21.90
N LEU A 858 30.57 24.93 20.76
CA LEU A 858 30.90 26.13 19.97
C LEU A 858 30.00 26.26 18.72
N GLY A 859 28.77 25.75 18.78
CA GLY A 859 27.79 25.77 17.69
C GLY A 859 27.77 24.51 16.82
N GLY A 860 26.76 24.41 15.95
CA GLY A 860 26.53 23.24 15.09
C GLY A 860 26.95 23.42 13.63
N LEU A 861 26.62 22.40 12.84
CA LEU A 861 26.77 22.34 11.39
C LEU A 861 25.44 21.87 10.78
N TRP A 862 24.97 22.60 9.77
CA TRP A 862 23.74 22.30 9.02
C TRP A 862 24.02 22.33 7.51
N CYS A 863 23.17 21.61 6.77
CA CYS A 863 23.28 21.37 5.34
C CYS A 863 21.91 21.49 4.67
N MET A 864 21.86 22.02 3.45
CA MET A 864 20.67 22.12 2.61
C MET A 864 21.05 21.82 1.16
N GLU A 865 20.25 21.03 0.43
CA GLU A 865 20.54 20.70 -0.96
C GLU A 865 20.39 21.93 -1.87
N GLY A 866 21.35 22.15 -2.78
CA GLY A 866 21.40 23.29 -3.68
C GLY A 866 20.52 23.12 -4.92
N SER A 867 20.05 24.23 -5.48
CA SER A 867 19.20 24.19 -6.69
C SER A 867 19.99 23.71 -7.91
N LEU A 868 19.27 23.36 -8.99
CA LEU A 868 19.90 22.94 -10.25
C LEU A 868 20.74 24.07 -10.91
N GLU A 869 20.45 25.33 -10.55
CA GLU A 869 21.25 26.50 -10.94
C GLU A 869 22.55 26.60 -10.12
N THR A 870 22.49 26.26 -8.82
CA THR A 870 23.64 26.18 -7.90
C THR A 870 24.68 25.15 -8.37
N TRP A 871 24.26 24.08 -9.04
CA TRP A 871 25.13 22.98 -9.50
C TRP A 871 26.31 23.45 -10.38
N SER A 872 26.07 24.49 -11.19
CA SER A 872 27.10 25.11 -12.04
C SER A 872 28.25 25.75 -11.24
N TRP A 873 27.97 26.25 -10.04
CA TRP A 873 28.96 26.81 -9.12
C TRP A 873 29.70 25.71 -8.34
N SER A 874 28.98 24.68 -7.87
CA SER A 874 29.60 23.57 -7.12
C SER A 874 30.61 22.77 -7.96
N LEU A 875 30.38 22.63 -9.27
CA LEU A 875 31.31 21.94 -10.20
C LEU A 875 32.67 22.62 -10.34
N ASN A 876 32.75 23.91 -10.05
CA ASN A 876 33.99 24.69 -10.13
C ASN A 876 34.76 24.73 -8.78
N VAL A 877 34.27 24.02 -7.75
CA VAL A 877 34.96 23.90 -6.45
C VAL A 877 36.01 22.79 -6.53
N PRO A 878 37.30 23.06 -6.25
CA PRO A 878 38.37 22.10 -6.44
C PRO A 878 38.28 20.93 -5.46
N VAL A 879 38.61 19.73 -5.95
CA VAL A 879 38.75 18.54 -5.10
C VAL A 879 39.93 18.72 -4.16
N LEU A 880 39.76 18.34 -2.89
CA LEU A 880 40.72 18.53 -1.79
C LEU A 880 42.18 18.09 -2.11
N SER A 881 42.36 17.12 -3.00
CA SER A 881 43.68 16.64 -3.47
C SER A 881 44.39 17.54 -4.49
N SER A 882 43.81 18.70 -4.85
CA SER A 882 44.37 19.67 -5.81
C SER A 882 44.76 21.02 -5.20
N LEU A 883 44.60 21.17 -3.88
CA LEU A 883 45.02 22.34 -3.10
C LEU A 883 46.36 22.03 -2.41
N SER A 884 47.30 22.99 -2.39
CA SER A 884 48.60 22.78 -1.74
C SER A 884 48.53 22.98 -0.23
N GLU A 885 49.36 22.24 0.52
CA GLU A 885 49.58 22.49 1.95
C GLU A 885 50.30 23.84 2.16
N ASP A 886 51.03 24.35 1.16
CA ASP A 886 51.68 25.68 1.19
C ASP A 886 50.70 26.86 1.15
N ASP A 887 49.45 26.63 0.72
CA ASP A 887 48.40 27.65 0.63
C ASP A 887 47.58 27.79 1.94
N GLU A 888 47.84 26.97 2.97
CA GLU A 888 47.08 26.96 4.22
C GLU A 888 47.41 28.15 5.14
N VAL A 889 46.43 29.04 5.35
CA VAL A 889 46.66 30.31 6.08
C VAL A 889 46.82 30.13 7.60
N LEU A 890 46.49 28.95 8.15
CA LEU A 890 46.45 28.68 9.60
C LEU A 890 47.81 28.72 10.33
N GLN A 891 48.94 28.73 9.63
CA GLN A 891 50.27 28.65 10.26
C GLN A 891 50.73 29.96 10.96
N LEU A 892 49.98 31.06 10.81
CA LEU A 892 50.41 32.41 11.21
C LEU A 892 50.28 32.75 12.72
N SER A 893 49.59 31.95 13.53
CA SER A 893 49.35 32.26 14.96
C SER A 893 50.31 31.51 15.90
N GLN A 894 51.23 32.24 16.53
CA GLN A 894 52.13 31.69 17.55
C GLN A 894 51.37 31.11 18.75
N ALA A 895 50.34 31.81 19.26
CA ALA A 895 49.57 31.36 20.42
C ALA A 895 48.83 30.03 20.18
N TYR A 896 48.35 29.79 18.95
CA TYR A 896 47.78 28.50 18.57
C TYR A 896 48.86 27.40 18.52
N ASN A 897 50.04 27.69 17.96
CA ASN A 897 51.16 26.75 17.92
C ASN A 897 51.63 26.36 19.34
N ASP A 898 51.76 27.33 20.25
CA ASP A 898 52.12 27.10 21.66
C ASP A 898 51.06 26.25 22.40
N ALA A 899 49.76 26.51 22.16
CA ALA A 899 48.68 25.70 22.71
C ALA A 899 48.68 24.26 22.14
N VAL A 900 49.00 24.10 20.85
CA VAL A 900 49.18 22.80 20.20
C VAL A 900 50.39 22.04 20.80
N GLU A 901 51.50 22.71 21.11
CA GLU A 901 52.65 22.13 21.81
C GLU A 901 52.28 21.66 23.23
N CYS A 902 51.54 22.48 23.99
CA CYS A 902 51.06 22.12 25.32
C CYS A 902 50.14 20.89 25.27
N TYR A 903 49.22 20.83 24.31
CA TYR A 903 48.35 19.66 24.08
C TYR A 903 49.13 18.42 23.63
N LYS A 904 50.13 18.56 22.73
CA LYS A 904 51.06 17.47 22.35
C LYS A 904 51.81 16.93 23.57
N SER A 905 52.33 17.81 24.43
CA SER A 905 53.03 17.45 25.67
C SER A 905 52.13 16.68 26.64
N GLN A 906 50.91 17.17 26.90
CA GLN A 906 49.95 16.49 27.76
C GLN A 906 49.45 15.17 27.18
N ARG A 907 49.24 15.08 25.85
CA ARG A 907 48.97 13.81 25.16
C ARG A 907 50.11 12.80 25.33
N ASN A 908 51.36 13.26 25.36
CA ASN A 908 52.53 12.42 25.62
C ASN A 908 52.61 11.96 27.08
N LYS A 909 52.24 12.78 28.07
CA LYS A 909 52.10 12.32 29.47
C LYS A 909 51.03 11.24 29.61
N VAL A 910 49.81 11.46 29.12
CA VAL A 910 48.72 10.46 29.11
C VAL A 910 49.15 9.15 28.43
N SER A 911 49.97 9.23 27.37
CA SER A 911 50.59 8.06 26.72
C SER A 911 51.60 7.35 27.62
N ARG A 912 52.43 8.09 28.38
CA ARG A 912 53.36 7.52 29.39
C ARG A 912 52.61 6.86 30.55
N CYS A 913 51.55 7.47 31.09
CA CYS A 913 50.76 6.89 32.18
C CYS A 913 50.05 5.60 31.73
N LYS A 914 49.44 5.58 30.53
CA LYS A 914 48.94 4.35 29.91
C LYS A 914 50.02 3.26 29.76
N LYS A 915 51.26 3.63 29.41
CA LYS A 915 52.39 2.70 29.29
C LYS A 915 52.96 2.24 30.65
N ARG A 916 52.74 2.97 31.74
CA ARG A 916 53.01 2.51 33.11
C ARG A 916 51.99 1.44 33.51
N ILE A 917 50.70 1.79 33.47
CA ILE A 917 49.58 0.88 33.78
C ILE A 917 49.66 -0.43 33.00
N ALA A 918 49.94 -0.37 31.68
CA ALA A 918 50.06 -1.56 30.84
C ALA A 918 51.29 -2.46 31.15
N ARG A 919 52.14 -2.10 32.12
CA ARG A 919 53.27 -2.88 32.61
C ARG A 919 53.08 -3.39 34.05
N THR A 920 52.14 -2.84 34.81
CA THR A 920 51.82 -3.30 36.17
C THR A 920 51.30 -4.74 36.14
N GLU A 921 51.71 -5.55 37.10
CA GLU A 921 51.31 -6.96 37.18
C GLU A 921 49.80 -7.10 37.40
N GLY A 922 49.20 -8.15 36.85
CA GLY A 922 47.74 -8.36 36.90
C GLY A 922 46.87 -7.43 36.04
N PHE A 923 47.41 -6.33 35.49
CA PHE A 923 46.60 -5.37 34.72
C PHE A 923 45.84 -6.00 33.53
N LYS A 924 46.40 -7.03 32.86
CA LYS A 924 45.70 -7.77 31.79
C LYS A 924 44.44 -8.50 32.25
N GLN A 925 44.36 -8.90 33.52
CA GLN A 925 43.16 -9.52 34.11
C GLN A 925 42.14 -8.45 34.52
N TYR A 926 42.61 -7.39 35.18
CA TYR A 926 41.79 -6.21 35.53
C TYR A 926 41.13 -5.56 34.30
N GLN A 927 41.89 -5.35 33.22
CA GLN A 927 41.40 -4.80 31.96
C GLN A 927 40.29 -5.68 31.34
N LYS A 928 40.37 -7.02 31.45
CA LYS A 928 39.29 -7.92 31.01
C LYS A 928 38.01 -7.73 31.83
N ILE A 929 38.12 -7.57 33.16
CA ILE A 929 36.97 -7.29 34.03
C ILE A 929 36.33 -5.96 33.62
N ILE A 930 37.13 -4.89 33.49
CA ILE A 930 36.66 -3.57 33.07
C ILE A 930 36.01 -3.59 31.68
N ASP A 931 36.59 -4.28 30.70
CA ASP A 931 36.01 -4.32 29.34
C ASP A 931 34.76 -5.20 29.27
N SER A 932 34.64 -6.23 30.12
CA SER A 932 33.38 -6.95 30.31
C SER A 932 32.30 -6.07 30.96
N ALA A 933 32.66 -5.27 31.96
CA ALA A 933 31.74 -4.34 32.61
C ALA A 933 31.21 -3.26 31.64
N LYS A 934 32.08 -2.70 30.79
CA LYS A 934 31.67 -1.77 29.71
C LYS A 934 30.78 -2.41 28.65
N PHE A 935 31.00 -3.68 28.33
CA PHE A 935 30.14 -4.41 27.39
C PHE A 935 28.74 -4.59 27.99
N THR A 936 28.65 -4.92 29.29
CA THR A 936 27.39 -4.99 30.03
C THR A 936 26.75 -3.60 30.19
N GLU A 937 27.51 -2.54 30.46
CA GLU A 937 27.04 -1.15 30.51
C GLU A 937 26.43 -0.70 29.16
N GLU A 938 27.09 -1.01 28.04
CA GLU A 938 26.56 -0.77 26.69
C GLU A 938 25.32 -1.64 26.38
N LYS A 939 25.25 -2.87 26.90
CA LYS A 939 24.04 -3.71 26.81
C LYS A 939 22.88 -3.08 27.59
N ILE A 940 23.11 -2.65 28.83
CA ILE A 940 22.14 -1.93 29.67
C ILE A 940 21.69 -0.64 28.98
N ARG A 941 22.60 0.13 28.37
CA ARG A 941 22.27 1.35 27.61
C ARG A 941 21.33 1.05 26.44
N ARG A 942 21.54 -0.06 25.71
CA ARG A 942 20.65 -0.52 24.62
C ARG A 942 19.30 -1.00 25.13
N LEU A 943 19.28 -1.76 26.24
CA LEU A 943 18.06 -2.24 26.88
C LEU A 943 17.21 -1.08 27.42
N ASN A 944 17.82 -0.06 28.04
CA ASN A 944 17.13 1.17 28.46
C ASN A 944 16.50 1.93 27.28
N VAL A 945 17.20 2.04 26.15
CA VAL A 945 16.63 2.65 24.93
C VAL A 945 15.49 1.80 24.34
N ARG A 946 15.56 0.46 24.44
CA ARG A 946 14.46 -0.44 24.05
C ARG A 946 13.26 -0.32 25.00
N SER A 947 13.48 -0.32 26.32
CA SER A 947 12.44 -0.15 27.34
C SER A 947 11.71 1.18 27.18
N LYS A 948 12.44 2.30 27.08
CA LYS A 948 11.79 3.61 26.86
C LYS A 948 10.92 3.62 25.60
N ARG A 949 11.40 3.07 24.47
CA ARG A 949 10.58 2.94 23.24
C ARG A 949 9.36 2.04 23.38
N LEU A 950 9.36 1.09 24.33
CA LEU A 950 8.18 0.28 24.66
C LEU A 950 7.21 1.06 25.55
N ILE A 951 7.69 1.84 26.54
CA ILE A 951 6.87 2.75 27.34
C ILE A 951 6.19 3.78 26.44
N ASP A 952 6.98 4.53 25.66
CA ASP A 952 6.51 5.53 24.70
C ASP A 952 5.45 4.95 23.74
N ARG A 953 5.52 3.65 23.42
CA ARG A 953 4.57 2.93 22.55
C ARG A 953 3.34 2.40 23.30
N ILE A 954 3.46 1.98 24.57
CA ILE A 954 2.32 1.56 25.39
C ILE A 954 1.39 2.74 25.68
N GLU A 955 1.96 3.92 25.95
CA GLU A 955 1.19 5.17 26.11
C GLU A 955 0.44 5.57 24.82
N GLN A 956 0.96 5.22 23.64
CA GLN A 956 0.31 5.45 22.34
C GLN A 956 -0.78 4.42 21.98
N ILE A 957 -1.00 3.38 22.79
CA ILE A 957 -1.99 2.30 22.56
C ILE A 957 -3.29 2.55 23.36
N GLU A 958 -3.48 3.75 23.92
CA GLU A 958 -4.75 4.13 24.56
C GLU A 958 -5.95 4.09 23.57
N PRO A 959 -7.20 3.83 24.04
CA PRO A 959 -8.41 3.74 23.21
C PRO A 959 -8.79 5.01 22.41
N THR A 960 -8.15 5.23 21.25
CA THR A 960 -8.37 6.42 20.39
C THR A 960 -9.84 6.62 20.02
N GLY A 961 -10.54 5.54 19.66
CA GLY A 961 -11.94 5.59 19.23
C GLY A 961 -12.92 6.16 20.27
N TRP A 962 -12.64 6.05 21.59
CA TRP A 962 -13.47 6.71 22.61
C TRP A 962 -13.18 8.21 22.72
N LYS A 963 -11.92 8.61 22.55
CA LYS A 963 -11.53 10.02 22.50
C LYS A 963 -12.17 10.70 21.29
N GLU A 964 -12.08 10.09 20.11
CA GLU A 964 -12.72 10.57 18.88
C GLU A 964 -14.25 10.66 19.04
N PHE A 965 -14.89 9.64 19.63
CA PHE A 965 -16.33 9.66 19.91
C PHE A 965 -16.74 10.85 20.78
N LEU A 966 -15.97 11.17 21.84
CA LEU A 966 -16.22 12.35 22.67
C LEU A 966 -16.04 13.66 21.90
N GLN A 967 -15.01 13.77 21.05
CA GLN A 967 -14.78 14.96 20.22
C GLN A 967 -15.94 15.19 19.22
N VAL A 968 -16.40 14.14 18.54
CA VAL A 968 -17.55 14.18 17.61
C VAL A 968 -18.85 14.49 18.36
N SER A 969 -19.04 13.92 19.56
CA SER A 969 -20.18 14.20 20.44
C SER A 969 -20.24 15.67 20.87
N ASN A 970 -19.10 16.29 21.18
CA ASN A 970 -19.04 17.72 21.52
C ASN A 970 -19.47 18.62 20.34
N VAL A 971 -19.06 18.30 19.11
CA VAL A 971 -19.52 19.02 17.90
C VAL A 971 -21.03 18.86 17.70
N ILE A 972 -21.57 17.64 17.89
CA ILE A 972 -23.01 17.34 17.86
C ILE A 972 -23.80 18.15 18.90
N HIS A 973 -23.22 18.38 20.08
CA HIS A 973 -23.84 19.16 21.14
C HIS A 973 -23.85 20.65 20.84
N GLU A 974 -22.71 21.22 20.44
CA GLU A 974 -22.58 22.66 20.17
C GLU A 974 -23.33 23.09 18.90
N SER A 975 -23.37 22.23 17.86
CA SER A 975 -24.23 22.41 16.68
C SER A 975 -25.73 22.24 16.96
N ARG A 976 -26.11 21.84 18.18
CA ARG A 976 -27.49 21.55 18.61
C ARG A 976 -28.18 20.49 17.76
N ALA A 977 -27.45 19.43 17.40
CA ALA A 977 -28.03 18.22 16.81
C ALA A 977 -28.62 17.29 17.89
N LEU A 978 -27.96 17.17 19.06
CA LEU A 978 -28.41 16.38 20.21
C LEU A 978 -28.01 17.09 21.51
N ASP A 979 -28.89 17.14 22.50
CA ASP A 979 -28.47 17.44 23.88
C ASP A 979 -28.07 16.13 24.57
N ILE A 980 -26.77 15.95 24.80
CA ILE A 980 -26.19 14.77 25.44
C ILE A 980 -26.77 14.58 26.85
N ASN A 981 -27.02 15.67 27.59
CA ASN A 981 -27.41 15.63 29.00
C ASN A 981 -28.85 15.17 29.21
N THR A 982 -29.72 15.36 28.20
CA THR A 982 -31.14 14.98 28.24
C THR A 982 -31.49 13.86 27.26
N HIS A 983 -30.54 13.41 26.45
CA HIS A 983 -30.73 12.45 25.34
C HIS A 983 -31.83 12.86 24.33
N VAL A 984 -32.14 14.16 24.25
CA VAL A 984 -33.14 14.74 23.36
C VAL A 984 -32.48 15.09 22.03
N ILE A 985 -32.91 14.42 20.96
CA ILE A 985 -32.42 14.69 19.60
C ILE A 985 -33.21 15.83 18.97
N PHE A 986 -32.52 16.89 18.55
CA PHE A 986 -33.13 18.02 17.87
C PHE A 986 -33.40 17.67 16.40
N PRO A 987 -34.28 18.41 15.68
CA PRO A 987 -34.61 18.07 14.30
C PRO A 987 -33.42 18.05 13.31
N LEU A 988 -32.35 18.81 13.59
CA LEU A 988 -31.08 18.69 12.86
C LEU A 988 -30.45 17.30 13.03
N GLY A 989 -30.36 16.83 14.28
CA GLY A 989 -29.90 15.48 14.59
C GLY A 989 -30.84 14.40 14.05
N GLU A 990 -32.16 14.60 14.08
CA GLU A 990 -33.10 13.63 13.51
C GLU A 990 -32.87 13.43 12.01
N THR A 991 -32.48 14.50 11.30
CA THR A 991 -32.12 14.45 9.87
C THR A 991 -30.75 13.82 9.67
N ALA A 992 -29.74 14.24 10.44
CA ALA A 992 -28.37 13.73 10.37
C ALA A 992 -28.25 12.25 10.77
N ALA A 993 -29.12 11.74 11.65
CA ALA A 993 -29.19 10.32 12.01
C ALA A 993 -29.84 9.45 10.93
N ALA A 994 -30.62 10.05 10.02
CA ALA A 994 -31.41 9.35 8.99
C ALA A 994 -30.78 9.39 7.59
N ILE A 995 -29.97 10.41 7.31
CA ILE A 995 -29.24 10.57 6.04
C ILE A 995 -27.98 9.69 5.99
N ARG A 996 -27.52 9.38 4.78
CA ARG A 996 -26.29 8.63 4.51
C ARG A 996 -25.39 9.44 3.57
N GLY A 997 -24.15 9.66 3.98
CA GLY A 997 -23.09 10.31 3.22
C GLY A 997 -21.78 10.31 4.02
N GLU A 998 -20.75 10.97 3.51
CA GLU A 998 -19.41 11.03 4.14
C GLU A 998 -19.37 11.99 5.35
N ASN A 999 -20.27 12.98 5.42
CA ASN A 999 -20.49 13.83 6.60
C ASN A 999 -21.99 14.09 6.80
N GLU A 1000 -22.62 13.33 7.69
CA GLU A 1000 -24.08 13.33 7.83
C GLU A 1000 -24.62 14.63 8.46
N LEU A 1001 -23.81 15.30 9.29
CA LEU A 1001 -24.15 16.59 9.90
C LEU A 1001 -24.14 17.72 8.87
N TRP A 1002 -23.09 17.81 8.04
CA TRP A 1002 -22.99 18.80 6.96
C TRP A 1002 -24.17 18.68 5.98
N LEU A 1003 -24.47 17.48 5.49
CA LEU A 1003 -25.59 17.26 4.57
C LEU A 1003 -26.95 17.63 5.20
N ALA A 1004 -27.16 17.35 6.49
CA ALA A 1004 -28.37 17.75 7.21
C ALA A 1004 -28.48 19.27 7.43
N MET A 1005 -27.36 19.97 7.63
CA MET A 1005 -27.33 21.44 7.71
C MET A 1005 -27.72 22.06 6.36
N VAL A 1006 -27.14 21.58 5.24
CA VAL A 1006 -27.44 22.08 3.90
C VAL A 1006 -28.90 21.79 3.50
N LEU A 1007 -29.40 20.56 3.69
CA LEU A 1007 -30.76 20.19 3.30
C LEU A 1007 -31.87 20.88 4.12
N ARG A 1008 -31.56 21.34 5.34
CA ARG A 1008 -32.49 22.15 6.15
C ARG A 1008 -32.32 23.66 5.93
N ASN A 1009 -31.41 24.09 5.05
CA ASN A 1009 -31.21 25.49 4.71
C ASN A 1009 -32.29 25.97 3.72
N LYS A 1010 -32.97 27.07 4.07
CA LYS A 1010 -34.05 27.67 3.28
C LYS A 1010 -33.61 28.21 1.92
N LEU A 1011 -32.31 28.38 1.69
CA LEU A 1011 -31.76 28.76 0.37
C LEU A 1011 -32.20 27.80 -0.75
N LEU A 1012 -32.36 26.50 -0.46
CA LEU A 1012 -32.71 25.49 -1.46
C LEU A 1012 -34.16 25.55 -1.95
N LEU A 1013 -35.07 26.22 -1.23
CA LEU A 1013 -36.51 26.18 -1.51
C LEU A 1013 -36.90 26.84 -2.85
N ASN A 1014 -36.11 27.82 -3.29
CA ASN A 1014 -36.37 28.57 -4.52
C ASN A 1014 -35.73 27.95 -5.78
N LEU A 1015 -35.03 26.82 -5.64
CA LEU A 1015 -34.33 26.17 -6.75
C LEU A 1015 -35.28 25.38 -7.66
N LYS A 1016 -35.02 25.43 -8.97
CA LYS A 1016 -35.58 24.46 -9.92
C LYS A 1016 -35.00 23.06 -9.66
N PRO A 1017 -35.70 21.96 -9.99
CA PRO A 1017 -35.18 20.60 -9.80
C PRO A 1017 -33.76 20.36 -10.35
N ALA A 1018 -33.43 20.89 -11.54
CA ALA A 1018 -32.09 20.77 -12.11
C ALA A 1018 -31.01 21.56 -11.34
N GLN A 1019 -31.34 22.74 -10.82
CA GLN A 1019 -30.44 23.55 -10.01
C GLN A 1019 -30.24 22.94 -8.61
N LEU A 1020 -31.29 22.33 -8.04
CA LEU A 1020 -31.19 21.56 -6.81
C LEU A 1020 -30.27 20.34 -7.01
N ALA A 1021 -30.41 19.61 -8.11
CA ALA A 1021 -29.49 18.52 -8.46
C ALA A 1021 -28.04 19.00 -8.54
N ALA A 1022 -27.80 20.16 -9.16
CA ALA A 1022 -26.46 20.75 -9.25
C ALA A 1022 -25.85 21.07 -7.87
N VAL A 1023 -26.64 21.70 -6.97
CA VAL A 1023 -26.21 22.03 -5.60
C VAL A 1023 -26.04 20.79 -4.71
N LEU A 1024 -26.79 19.70 -4.94
CA LEU A 1024 -26.52 18.44 -4.24
C LEU A 1024 -25.37 17.65 -4.88
N GLY A 1025 -25.04 17.89 -6.15
CA GLY A 1025 -23.90 17.30 -6.86
C GLY A 1025 -22.55 17.77 -6.35
N SER A 1026 -22.43 19.03 -5.90
CA SER A 1026 -21.19 19.55 -5.29
C SER A 1026 -20.86 18.86 -3.96
N LEU A 1027 -21.88 18.40 -3.22
CA LEU A 1027 -21.75 17.76 -1.90
C LEU A 1027 -21.33 16.28 -1.94
N VAL A 1028 -21.34 15.64 -3.13
CA VAL A 1028 -21.06 14.20 -3.31
C VAL A 1028 -19.94 13.95 -4.33
N SER A 1029 -19.17 14.99 -4.62
CA SER A 1029 -18.08 15.02 -5.60
C SER A 1029 -16.77 14.39 -5.10
N GLU A 1030 -16.68 14.03 -3.82
CA GLU A 1030 -15.45 13.58 -3.18
C GLU A 1030 -14.85 12.33 -3.83
N GLY A 1031 -13.53 12.31 -4.02
CA GLY A 1031 -12.81 11.21 -4.66
C GLY A 1031 -12.95 11.12 -6.20
N ILE A 1032 -13.68 12.02 -6.85
CA ILE A 1032 -13.67 12.14 -8.31
C ILE A 1032 -12.30 12.68 -8.77
N ARG A 1033 -11.62 11.95 -9.67
CA ARG A 1033 -10.27 12.29 -10.12
C ARG A 1033 -10.28 12.71 -11.59
N LEU A 1034 -10.05 14.00 -11.85
CA LEU A 1034 -9.90 14.53 -13.20
C LEU A 1034 -8.71 13.90 -13.94
N ARG A 1035 -8.88 13.62 -15.24
CA ARG A 1035 -7.71 13.47 -16.14
C ARG A 1035 -7.21 14.87 -16.48
N PRO A 1036 -5.94 15.24 -16.22
CA PRO A 1036 -5.37 16.47 -16.77
C PRO A 1036 -5.28 16.32 -18.30
N TRP A 1037 -6.15 17.03 -19.01
CA TRP A 1037 -6.13 17.16 -20.46
C TRP A 1037 -5.34 18.42 -20.86
N LYS A 1038 -5.04 18.59 -22.15
CA LYS A 1038 -4.27 19.77 -22.62
C LYS A 1038 -5.07 21.08 -22.55
N ASN A 1039 -6.40 20.98 -22.50
CA ASN A 1039 -7.32 22.09 -22.28
C ASN A 1039 -8.21 21.70 -21.09
N ASN A 1040 -8.20 22.47 -19.99
CA ASN A 1040 -9.17 22.34 -18.89
C ASN A 1040 -10.49 23.07 -19.22
N SER A 1041 -10.96 22.96 -20.46
CA SER A 1041 -12.19 23.58 -20.93
C SER A 1041 -13.40 22.76 -20.50
N PHE A 1042 -13.88 22.99 -19.28
CA PHE A 1042 -15.22 22.58 -18.88
C PHE A 1042 -16.24 23.38 -19.71
N VAL A 1043 -17.01 22.72 -20.57
CA VAL A 1043 -17.96 23.40 -21.47
C VAL A 1043 -19.32 23.67 -20.79
N TYR A 1044 -19.63 22.97 -19.71
CA TYR A 1044 -20.85 23.13 -18.93
C TYR A 1044 -20.61 23.98 -17.67
N GLU A 1045 -20.70 25.31 -17.82
CA GLU A 1045 -20.74 26.24 -16.68
C GLU A 1045 -22.08 26.10 -15.92
N PRO A 1046 -22.08 26.08 -14.58
CA PRO A 1046 -23.32 26.10 -13.78
C PRO A 1046 -24.05 27.45 -13.90
N SER A 1047 -25.37 27.44 -13.68
CA SER A 1047 -26.14 28.69 -13.65
C SER A 1047 -25.69 29.60 -12.49
N THR A 1048 -25.77 30.92 -12.68
CA THR A 1048 -25.38 31.90 -11.66
C THR A 1048 -26.17 31.77 -10.36
N THR A 1049 -27.38 31.21 -10.40
CA THR A 1049 -28.16 30.86 -9.21
C THR A 1049 -27.51 29.74 -8.39
N VAL A 1050 -26.90 28.75 -9.04
CA VAL A 1050 -26.19 27.64 -8.39
C VAL A 1050 -24.88 28.13 -7.77
N LEU A 1051 -24.09 28.93 -8.52
CA LEU A 1051 -22.85 29.54 -8.00
C LEU A 1051 -23.12 30.39 -6.74
N ASN A 1052 -24.04 31.35 -6.82
CA ASN A 1052 -24.39 32.21 -5.67
C ASN A 1052 -24.83 31.42 -4.42
N ILE A 1053 -25.40 30.21 -4.58
CA ILE A 1053 -25.78 29.35 -3.45
C ILE A 1053 -24.60 28.55 -2.93
N ILE A 1054 -23.68 28.09 -3.80
CA ILE A 1054 -22.43 27.43 -3.37
C ILE A 1054 -21.57 28.41 -2.58
N ASP A 1055 -21.43 29.66 -3.02
CA ASP A 1055 -20.68 30.70 -2.31
C ASP A 1055 -21.26 30.94 -0.89
N LEU A 1056 -22.59 31.01 -0.76
CA LEU A 1056 -23.30 31.12 0.53
C LEU A 1056 -23.20 29.85 1.41
N LEU A 1057 -22.94 28.69 0.81
CA LEU A 1057 -22.70 27.44 1.55
C LEU A 1057 -21.23 27.32 1.98
N GLU A 1058 -20.28 27.93 1.27
CA GLU A 1058 -18.87 27.95 1.67
C GLU A 1058 -18.66 28.75 2.98
N GLU A 1059 -19.45 29.81 3.21
CA GLU A 1059 -19.51 30.49 4.52
C GLU A 1059 -19.96 29.53 5.65
N GLN A 1060 -21.02 28.75 5.43
CA GLN A 1060 -21.53 27.80 6.43
C GLN A 1060 -20.59 26.62 6.67
N LYS A 1061 -19.94 26.13 5.60
CA LYS A 1061 -18.89 25.11 5.65
C LYS A 1061 -17.69 25.61 6.46
N SER A 1062 -17.28 26.86 6.29
CA SER A 1062 -16.19 27.47 7.07
C SER A 1062 -16.51 27.47 8.57
N SER A 1063 -17.70 27.91 8.98
CA SER A 1063 -18.11 27.86 10.40
C SER A 1063 -18.23 26.44 10.97
N LEU A 1064 -18.57 25.44 10.14
CA LEU A 1064 -18.55 24.03 10.57
C LEU A 1064 -17.12 23.49 10.72
N LEU A 1065 -16.19 23.88 9.83
CA LEU A 1065 -14.78 23.51 9.91
C LEU A 1065 -14.11 24.13 11.14
N GLU A 1066 -14.37 25.41 11.45
CA GLU A 1066 -13.93 26.06 12.70
C GLU A 1066 -14.44 25.30 13.94
N LEU A 1067 -15.70 24.87 13.94
CA LEU A 1067 -16.28 24.09 15.03
C LEU A 1067 -15.65 22.68 15.14
N GLN A 1068 -15.33 22.05 14.02
CA GLN A 1068 -14.61 20.78 14.01
C GLN A 1068 -13.18 20.93 14.55
N GLU A 1069 -12.41 21.93 14.09
CA GLU A 1069 -11.05 22.22 14.55
C GLU A 1069 -11.01 22.52 16.05
N LYS A 1070 -11.95 23.33 16.55
CA LYS A 1070 -12.12 23.67 17.98
C LYS A 1070 -12.18 22.43 18.90
N HIS A 1071 -12.79 21.34 18.42
CA HIS A 1071 -12.92 20.07 19.14
C HIS A 1071 -11.92 19.00 18.67
N GLY A 1072 -11.03 19.32 17.72
CA GLY A 1072 -10.04 18.40 17.15
C GLY A 1072 -10.62 17.28 16.29
N VAL A 1073 -11.79 17.51 15.67
CA VAL A 1073 -12.43 16.59 14.72
C VAL A 1073 -11.94 16.89 13.30
N ASN A 1074 -11.67 15.86 12.50
CA ASN A 1074 -11.24 16.00 11.10
C ASN A 1074 -12.10 15.12 10.18
N ILE A 1075 -13.34 15.53 9.95
CA ILE A 1075 -14.28 14.90 9.00
C ILE A 1075 -14.41 15.84 7.78
N PRO A 1076 -14.28 15.35 6.54
CA PRO A 1076 -14.34 16.23 5.37
C PRO A 1076 -15.70 16.90 5.19
N CYS A 1077 -15.70 18.12 4.66
CA CYS A 1077 -16.92 18.87 4.31
C CYS A 1077 -16.93 19.13 2.80
N CYS A 1078 -17.39 18.13 2.04
CA CYS A 1078 -17.41 18.19 0.58
C CYS A 1078 -18.32 19.33 0.07
N LEU A 1079 -17.74 20.21 -0.77
CA LEU A 1079 -18.43 21.23 -1.54
C LEU A 1079 -17.50 21.66 -2.70
N ASP A 1080 -17.73 21.13 -3.90
CA ASP A 1080 -16.94 21.44 -5.12
C ASP A 1080 -17.85 21.93 -6.26
N SER A 1081 -17.58 23.12 -6.78
CA SER A 1081 -18.35 23.72 -7.89
C SER A 1081 -18.00 23.13 -9.26
N GLN A 1082 -16.83 22.52 -9.45
CA GLN A 1082 -16.27 22.15 -10.77
C GLN A 1082 -17.20 21.29 -11.64
N PHE A 1083 -17.95 20.37 -11.03
CA PHE A 1083 -18.79 19.42 -11.76
C PHE A 1083 -20.28 19.84 -11.83
N THR A 1084 -20.66 20.94 -11.19
CA THR A 1084 -22.07 21.26 -10.94
C THR A 1084 -22.87 21.59 -12.20
N GLY A 1085 -22.26 22.29 -13.17
CA GLY A 1085 -22.91 22.58 -14.45
C GLY A 1085 -23.21 21.35 -15.30
N MET A 1086 -22.38 20.30 -15.20
CA MET A 1086 -22.67 19.01 -15.84
C MET A 1086 -23.86 18.29 -15.20
N VAL A 1087 -23.98 18.37 -13.86
CA VAL A 1087 -25.13 17.83 -13.13
C VAL A 1087 -26.40 18.62 -13.45
N GLU A 1088 -26.32 19.95 -13.55
CA GLU A 1088 -27.42 20.81 -14.00
C GLU A 1088 -27.87 20.45 -15.42
N ALA A 1089 -26.92 20.23 -16.34
CA ALA A 1089 -27.20 19.83 -17.72
C ALA A 1089 -27.88 18.46 -17.82
N TRP A 1090 -27.41 17.44 -17.07
CA TRP A 1090 -28.05 16.13 -17.04
C TRP A 1090 -29.46 16.19 -16.44
N ALA A 1091 -29.65 16.93 -15.35
CA ALA A 1091 -30.95 17.13 -14.73
C ALA A 1091 -31.90 18.03 -15.54
N SER A 1092 -31.36 18.78 -16.52
CA SER A 1092 -32.13 19.57 -17.50
C SER A 1092 -32.54 18.77 -18.75
N GLY A 1093 -32.05 17.53 -18.91
CA GLY A 1093 -32.53 16.59 -19.93
C GLY A 1093 -31.56 16.25 -21.07
N LEU A 1094 -30.35 16.83 -21.13
CA LEU A 1094 -29.37 16.53 -22.19
C LEU A 1094 -29.07 15.03 -22.27
N THR A 1095 -28.83 14.50 -23.48
CA THR A 1095 -28.51 13.08 -23.68
C THR A 1095 -27.08 12.75 -23.25
N TRP A 1096 -26.82 11.47 -23.00
CA TRP A 1096 -25.49 11.00 -22.59
C TRP A 1096 -24.42 11.33 -23.64
N LYS A 1097 -24.77 11.20 -24.93
CA LYS A 1097 -23.88 11.54 -26.04
C LYS A 1097 -23.53 13.03 -26.08
N GLU A 1098 -24.49 13.92 -25.86
CA GLU A 1098 -24.26 15.38 -25.85
C GLU A 1098 -23.34 15.80 -24.70
N ILE A 1099 -23.56 15.28 -23.48
CA ILE A 1099 -22.68 15.60 -22.35
C ILE A 1099 -21.27 15.03 -22.56
N MET A 1100 -21.15 13.81 -23.09
CA MET A 1100 -19.85 13.17 -23.30
C MET A 1100 -19.02 13.71 -24.48
N MET A 1101 -19.61 14.46 -25.43
CA MET A 1101 -18.86 15.05 -26.55
C MET A 1101 -17.81 16.07 -26.09
N ASP A 1102 -18.16 16.90 -25.11
CA ASP A 1102 -17.33 18.00 -24.60
C ASP A 1102 -16.79 17.73 -23.17
N CYS A 1103 -16.79 16.47 -22.74
CA CYS A 1103 -16.38 16.09 -21.38
C CYS A 1103 -14.92 15.57 -21.31
N ALA A 1104 -14.16 16.08 -20.33
CA ALA A 1104 -12.81 15.61 -20.02
C ALA A 1104 -12.74 14.51 -18.91
N MET A 1105 -13.88 14.10 -18.35
CA MET A 1105 -13.97 13.08 -17.29
C MET A 1105 -14.05 11.66 -17.86
N ASP A 1106 -13.81 10.67 -16.97
CA ASP A 1106 -14.15 9.28 -17.27
C ASP A 1106 -15.68 9.07 -17.25
N GLU A 1107 -16.20 8.34 -18.24
CA GLU A 1107 -17.60 7.91 -18.33
C GLU A 1107 -18.10 7.31 -17.00
N GLY A 1108 -17.30 6.42 -16.39
CA GLY A 1108 -17.59 5.76 -15.11
C GLY A 1108 -17.43 6.65 -13.87
N ASP A 1109 -16.76 7.80 -13.96
CA ASP A 1109 -16.71 8.79 -12.87
C ASP A 1109 -17.88 9.76 -12.95
N LEU A 1110 -18.21 10.27 -14.15
CA LEU A 1110 -19.43 11.07 -14.37
C LEU A 1110 -20.67 10.26 -13.98
N ALA A 1111 -20.74 8.98 -14.38
CA ALA A 1111 -21.83 8.11 -14.00
C ALA A 1111 -21.92 7.88 -12.48
N ARG A 1112 -20.78 7.83 -11.77
CA ARG A 1112 -20.75 7.72 -10.30
C ARG A 1112 -21.21 9.01 -9.61
N LEU A 1113 -20.82 10.18 -10.14
CA LEU A 1113 -21.31 11.46 -9.68
C LEU A 1113 -22.83 11.54 -9.81
N LEU A 1114 -23.35 11.33 -11.03
CA LEU A 1114 -24.79 11.40 -11.30
C LEU A 1114 -25.57 10.39 -10.45
N ARG A 1115 -25.07 9.15 -10.30
CA ARG A 1115 -25.69 8.14 -9.43
C ARG A 1115 -25.66 8.55 -7.95
N ARG A 1116 -24.54 9.04 -7.41
CA ARG A 1116 -24.48 9.57 -6.03
C ARG A 1116 -25.47 10.72 -5.81
N THR A 1117 -25.59 11.64 -6.78
CA THR A 1117 -26.58 12.74 -6.70
C THR A 1117 -28.01 12.20 -6.72
N ILE A 1118 -28.31 11.19 -7.55
CA ILE A 1118 -29.62 10.49 -7.54
C ILE A 1118 -29.86 9.81 -6.19
N ASP A 1119 -28.88 9.09 -5.64
CA ASP A 1119 -29.00 8.38 -4.36
C ASP A 1119 -29.20 9.36 -3.17
N LEU A 1120 -28.61 10.56 -3.24
CA LEU A 1120 -28.86 11.65 -2.27
C LEU A 1120 -30.25 12.26 -2.47
N LEU A 1121 -30.64 12.64 -3.70
CA LEU A 1121 -31.97 13.15 -4.05
C LEU A 1121 -33.08 12.16 -3.65
N ALA A 1122 -32.86 10.86 -3.83
CA ALA A 1122 -33.78 9.79 -3.47
C ALA A 1122 -33.85 9.52 -1.96
N GLN A 1123 -32.93 10.07 -1.15
CA GLN A 1123 -33.04 10.09 0.31
C GLN A 1123 -33.90 11.24 0.80
N VAL A 1124 -33.81 12.45 0.21
CA VAL A 1124 -34.48 13.67 0.70
C VAL A 1124 -35.98 13.48 1.06
N PRO A 1125 -36.84 12.81 0.25
CA PRO A 1125 -38.25 12.59 0.59
C PRO A 1125 -38.52 11.60 1.73
N LYS A 1126 -37.49 10.95 2.26
CA LYS A 1126 -37.54 9.97 3.36
C LYS A 1126 -37.01 10.54 4.68
N LEU A 1127 -36.39 11.72 4.65
CA LEU A 1127 -35.77 12.35 5.82
C LEU A 1127 -36.84 13.06 6.68
N PRO A 1128 -36.71 13.02 8.02
CA PRO A 1128 -37.54 13.85 8.91
C PRO A 1128 -37.17 15.32 8.77
N ASP A 1129 -38.11 16.22 9.11
CA ASP A 1129 -37.92 17.68 9.20
C ASP A 1129 -37.31 18.37 7.95
N ILE A 1130 -37.62 17.84 6.76
CA ILE A 1130 -37.36 18.49 5.47
C ILE A 1130 -38.66 19.13 4.92
N ASP A 1131 -38.54 20.32 4.32
CA ASP A 1131 -39.66 21.04 3.71
C ASP A 1131 -40.32 20.26 2.56
N PRO A 1132 -41.67 20.14 2.50
CA PRO A 1132 -42.37 19.41 1.45
C PRO A 1132 -42.07 19.88 0.02
N LEU A 1133 -41.80 21.18 -0.21
CA LEU A 1133 -41.44 21.69 -1.53
C LEU A 1133 -40.07 21.15 -1.97
N LEU A 1134 -39.12 21.07 -1.02
CA LEU A 1134 -37.80 20.49 -1.28
C LEU A 1134 -37.90 18.98 -1.55
N GLN A 1135 -38.76 18.25 -0.82
CA GLN A 1135 -39.03 16.83 -1.10
C GLN A 1135 -39.62 16.62 -2.51
N ILE A 1136 -40.56 17.46 -2.94
CA ILE A 1136 -41.16 17.41 -4.28
C ILE A 1136 -40.11 17.71 -5.36
N ASN A 1137 -39.32 18.77 -5.20
CA ASN A 1137 -38.27 19.14 -6.15
C ASN A 1137 -37.18 18.08 -6.23
N ALA A 1138 -36.77 17.48 -5.10
CA ALA A 1138 -35.78 16.41 -5.06
C ALA A 1138 -36.28 15.14 -5.76
N LYS A 1139 -37.54 14.73 -5.52
CA LYS A 1139 -38.16 13.60 -6.21
C LYS A 1139 -38.30 13.84 -7.72
N SER A 1140 -38.66 15.07 -8.12
CA SER A 1140 -38.74 15.48 -9.52
C SER A 1140 -37.37 15.37 -10.21
N ALA A 1141 -36.32 15.92 -9.59
CA ALA A 1141 -34.95 15.84 -10.11
C ALA A 1141 -34.45 14.39 -10.20
N SER A 1142 -34.65 13.59 -9.15
CA SER A 1142 -34.30 12.16 -9.12
C SER A 1142 -34.91 11.41 -10.30
N ASN A 1143 -36.20 11.61 -10.57
CA ASN A 1143 -36.92 10.94 -11.66
C ASN A 1143 -36.45 11.37 -13.07
N VAL A 1144 -35.90 12.58 -13.23
CA VAL A 1144 -35.39 13.07 -14.53
C VAL A 1144 -33.92 12.65 -14.75
N MET A 1145 -33.16 12.47 -13.66
CA MET A 1145 -31.78 12.02 -13.72
C MET A 1145 -31.63 10.50 -13.84
N ASP A 1146 -32.56 9.71 -13.29
CA ASP A 1146 -32.50 8.24 -13.30
C ASP A 1146 -33.01 7.66 -14.64
N ARG A 1147 -32.17 7.79 -15.67
CA ARG A 1147 -32.43 7.34 -17.05
C ARG A 1147 -31.15 6.75 -17.68
N PRO A 1148 -31.23 5.98 -18.79
CA PRO A 1148 -30.07 5.35 -19.41
C PRO A 1148 -28.97 6.34 -19.80
N PRO A 1149 -27.67 6.00 -19.61
CA PRO A 1149 -27.17 4.72 -19.09
C PRO A 1149 -27.12 4.64 -17.55
N ILE A 1150 -27.57 5.67 -16.80
CA ILE A 1150 -27.39 5.77 -15.34
C ILE A 1150 -28.35 4.88 -14.55
N SER A 1151 -29.62 4.78 -14.99
CA SER A 1151 -30.60 3.87 -14.38
C SER A 1151 -30.21 2.40 -14.51
N GLU A 1152 -29.50 2.06 -15.58
CA GLU A 1152 -29.03 0.71 -15.91
C GLU A 1152 -27.81 0.27 -15.08
N LEU A 1153 -27.34 1.12 -14.16
CA LEU A 1153 -26.21 0.82 -13.26
C LEU A 1153 -26.66 0.26 -11.91
N ALA A 1154 -27.96 0.24 -11.63
CA ALA A 1154 -28.52 -0.20 -10.35
C ALA A 1154 -28.47 -1.73 -10.15
N GLY A 1155 -28.44 -2.53 -11.22
CA GLY A 1155 -28.33 -3.99 -11.18
C GLY A 1155 -28.65 -4.69 -12.50
#